data_AF-A0A3M4VSP3-F1
#
_entry.id   AF-A0A3M4VSP3-F1
#
_cell.length_a   1.000
_cell.length_b   1.000
_cell.length_c   1.000
_cell.angle_alpha   90.00
_cell.angle_beta   90.00
_cell.angle_gamma   90.00
#
_symmetry.space_group_name_H-M   'P 1'
#
loop_
_entity.id
_entity.type
_entity.pdbx_description
1 polymer ?
#
loop_
_entity_poly.entity_id
_entity_poly.type
_entity_poly.pdbx_seq_one_letter_code
_entity_poly.pdbx_strand_id
1 'polypeptide(L)'
;MSLIVLLLLPFIGSCLAALLPHNARNAESLLAGMIALIGAVQVALWFPQIADGGVIREEYFWLPSLGLNFVLRMDGFAWMFSMMVLGIGTLVSLYARYYMSPDDPVPRFFAFFLAFMGAMLGLVISGNLIQIVFFWELTSVFSFLLIGYWHHRNDARRGAYMALMVTGAGGLALLVGALMLGHVVGSYDLDRVLASGDAIRAHALYPVLLTLILIGALSKSAQFPFHFWLPHAMAAPTPVSAYLHSATMVKAGVFLLARLWPSLSGTEQWFWIVSGAGACTLVLGAYSAIFQNDLKGLLAYSTISHLGLITLLLGLNSPLAAVAAVFHILNHATFKASLFMAAGIIDHESGTRDIRRLSGLIKLIPYTATLAMVASASMAGVPLLNGFLSKEMFFAETVFISATTWVEMALPIIATIAGAFSVAYSLRFTVDVFFGPAAKDLPLLPHEPPRWMRAPVELLVMACLVVGIFPAQSVAPLLAAAAQPVVGDTLPEYSLAIWHGWNAPMIMSLIAMAGGIVLYLLLRKSFRQERFVGPPLVSRLNGKLFFERCQVIMMHWARRFERQVSTRRLQPQLFMLVLTATLLGFIPMYFSGLTWGDRPKIPGSGVFVTLWLIAIACALGAAWQGKYHRLAALIMVSVCGLMTCITFVWFSAPDLALTQLVVEVVTTVLILLGLRWMPRRNEDVAPSVSTRLNARTRRIRDLTLSALVGVGMALLSYAMLTRQTPNAISSFYLSRALPEGGGTNVVNVMLVDFRGFDTFGEITVLAAVALTVFALLRRFRPPKESIALPTQQRLLARDVVTDLINPRSASDTALGFMMVPAALVRLLLPIAFMISMYLFMRGHNQPGGGFVAGLVMSVAFILQYMVAGTQWVEAQMSLRPLRWMGTGLLCAVTTGLVSMALGYPFMTTHTAHLDLPILGEVHFASALFFDVGVYAVVVGSTLLILTALAHQSVRSHRPTQLPKPIVRPAAESATTQGAV
;
A
#
# COMPACT_ATOMS: atom_id res chain seq x y z
N MET A 1 -29.07 0.18 -29.88
CA MET A 1 -27.87 0.43 -29.05
C MET A 1 -27.21 -0.91 -28.77
N SER A 2 -25.89 -1.01 -28.60
CA SER A 2 -25.22 -2.25 -28.15
C SER A 2 -25.12 -2.30 -26.61
N LEU A 3 -24.87 -3.49 -26.05
CA LEU A 3 -24.65 -3.67 -24.60
C LEU A 3 -23.44 -2.88 -24.13
N ILE A 4 -22.37 -2.82 -24.93
CA ILE A 4 -21.18 -2.04 -24.57
C ILE A 4 -21.48 -0.54 -24.47
N VAL A 5 -22.34 0.01 -25.35
CA VAL A 5 -22.72 1.42 -25.28
C VAL A 5 -23.58 1.69 -24.05
N LEU A 6 -24.51 0.80 -23.71
CA LEU A 6 -25.29 0.89 -22.48
C LEU A 6 -24.38 0.91 -21.23
N LEU A 7 -23.33 0.08 -21.22
CA LEU A 7 -22.36 0.02 -20.13
C LEU A 7 -21.50 1.28 -20.02
N LEU A 8 -21.00 1.79 -21.15
CA LEU A 8 -20.09 2.94 -21.17
C LEU A 8 -20.80 4.28 -20.91
N LEU A 9 -22.09 4.39 -21.23
CA LEU A 9 -22.90 5.61 -21.08
C LEU A 9 -22.79 6.24 -19.68
N PRO A 10 -23.01 5.52 -18.57
CA PRO A 10 -22.84 6.07 -17.22
C PRO A 10 -21.39 6.46 -16.89
N PHE A 11 -20.38 5.72 -17.37
CA PHE A 11 -18.98 6.08 -17.14
C PHE A 11 -18.57 7.35 -17.89
N ILE A 12 -18.98 7.48 -19.15
CA ILE A 12 -18.78 8.71 -19.94
C ILE A 12 -19.51 9.87 -19.26
N GLY A 13 -20.76 9.67 -18.84
CA GLY A 13 -21.54 10.63 -18.08
C GLY A 13 -20.87 11.06 -16.78
N SER A 14 -20.23 10.13 -16.08
CA SER A 14 -19.47 10.41 -14.86
C SER A 14 -18.29 11.36 -15.13
N CYS A 15 -17.50 11.08 -16.17
CA CYS A 15 -16.40 11.94 -16.58
C CYS A 15 -16.90 13.34 -16.98
N LEU A 16 -18.00 13.41 -17.74
CA LEU A 16 -18.60 14.69 -18.12
C LEU A 16 -19.12 15.47 -16.90
N ALA A 17 -19.79 14.79 -15.96
CA ALA A 17 -20.25 15.41 -14.71
C ALA A 17 -19.10 15.93 -13.86
N ALA A 18 -17.95 15.25 -13.84
CA ALA A 18 -16.77 15.69 -13.10
C ALA A 18 -16.10 16.94 -13.70
N LEU A 19 -16.29 17.20 -15.00
CA LEU A 19 -15.75 18.38 -15.70
C LEU A 19 -16.66 19.62 -15.62
N LEU A 20 -17.90 19.46 -15.13
CA LEU A 20 -18.84 20.57 -15.01
C LEU A 20 -18.48 21.51 -13.84
N PRO A 21 -18.80 22.81 -13.95
CA PRO A 21 -18.49 23.77 -12.90
C PRO A 21 -19.32 23.51 -11.64
N HIS A 22 -18.78 23.89 -10.48
CA HIS A 22 -19.35 23.58 -9.15
C HIS A 22 -20.80 24.04 -8.93
N ASN A 23 -21.31 24.98 -9.75
CA ASN A 23 -22.66 25.52 -9.69
C ASN A 23 -23.64 24.90 -10.71
N ALA A 24 -23.24 23.88 -11.49
CA ALA A 24 -24.02 23.31 -12.59
C ALA A 24 -25.08 22.26 -12.17
N ARG A 25 -25.66 22.39 -10.96
CA ARG A 25 -26.61 21.42 -10.36
C ARG A 25 -27.74 20.97 -11.32
N ASN A 26 -28.29 21.89 -12.13
CA ASN A 26 -29.35 21.56 -13.10
C ASN A 26 -28.84 20.68 -14.23
N ALA A 27 -27.71 21.06 -14.82
CA ALA A 27 -27.14 20.38 -15.96
C ALA A 27 -26.69 18.97 -15.60
N GLU A 28 -26.12 18.78 -14.40
CA GLU A 28 -25.65 17.48 -13.92
C GLU A 28 -26.78 16.51 -13.60
N SER A 29 -27.81 16.98 -12.88
CA SER A 29 -28.97 16.15 -12.62
C SER A 29 -29.69 15.79 -13.91
N LEU A 30 -29.80 16.72 -14.85
CA LEU A 30 -30.37 16.46 -16.17
C LEU A 30 -29.51 15.45 -16.93
N LEU A 31 -28.18 15.61 -16.94
CA LEU A 31 -27.25 14.67 -17.57
C LEU A 31 -27.41 13.27 -16.98
N ALA A 32 -27.32 13.13 -15.66
CA ALA A 32 -27.45 11.85 -14.97
C ALA A 32 -28.84 11.23 -15.16
N GLY A 33 -29.90 12.04 -15.10
CA GLY A 33 -31.28 11.60 -15.30
C GLY A 33 -31.54 11.16 -16.73
N MET A 34 -31.03 11.90 -17.73
CA MET A 34 -31.18 11.55 -19.15
C MET A 34 -30.39 10.30 -19.51
N ILE A 35 -29.17 10.13 -19.01
CA ILE A 35 -28.38 8.91 -19.23
C ILE A 35 -29.11 7.69 -18.66
N ALA A 36 -29.59 7.80 -17.41
CA ALA A 36 -30.35 6.73 -16.78
C ALA A 36 -31.66 6.43 -17.52
N LEU A 37 -32.38 7.46 -17.98
CA LEU A 37 -33.65 7.32 -18.70
C LEU A 37 -33.45 6.70 -20.08
N ILE A 38 -32.48 7.18 -20.86
CA ILE A 38 -32.13 6.61 -22.18
C ILE A 38 -31.76 5.14 -22.03
N GLY A 39 -30.95 4.81 -21.01
CA GLY A 39 -30.61 3.43 -20.69
C GLY A 39 -31.85 2.60 -20.33
N ALA A 40 -32.71 3.09 -19.44
CA ALA A 40 -33.92 2.39 -19.01
C ALA A 40 -34.89 2.15 -20.18
N VAL A 41 -35.10 3.14 -21.05
CA VAL A 41 -35.93 3.01 -22.25
C VAL A 41 -35.34 1.98 -23.19
N GLN A 42 -34.02 2.01 -23.45
CA GLN A 42 -33.38 1.03 -24.32
C GLN A 42 -33.49 -0.40 -23.77
N VAL A 43 -33.29 -0.59 -22.46
CA VAL A 43 -33.46 -1.90 -21.82
C VAL A 43 -34.91 -2.35 -21.91
N ALA A 44 -35.89 -1.47 -21.69
CA ALA A 44 -37.31 -1.79 -21.84
C ALA A 44 -37.66 -2.23 -23.29
N LEU A 45 -37.07 -1.58 -24.31
CA LEU A 45 -37.26 -1.96 -25.71
C LEU A 45 -36.70 -3.35 -26.07
N TRP A 46 -35.77 -3.88 -25.28
CA TRP A 46 -35.26 -5.25 -25.45
C TRP A 46 -36.13 -6.33 -24.81
N PHE A 47 -37.17 -5.96 -24.05
CA PHE A 47 -38.03 -6.95 -23.39
C PHE A 47 -38.58 -8.03 -24.32
N PRO A 48 -39.06 -7.74 -25.56
CA PRO A 48 -39.56 -8.78 -26.46
C PRO A 48 -38.51 -9.82 -26.86
N GLN A 49 -37.22 -9.47 -26.88
CA GLN A 49 -36.14 -10.40 -27.22
C GLN A 49 -35.77 -11.32 -26.05
N ILE A 50 -36.23 -10.99 -24.84
CA ILE A 50 -35.84 -11.64 -23.58
C ILE A 50 -37.04 -12.37 -22.96
N ALA A 51 -38.27 -11.94 -23.26
CA ALA A 51 -39.51 -12.45 -22.68
C ALA A 51 -39.65 -13.98 -22.80
N ASP A 52 -39.25 -14.55 -23.94
CA ASP A 52 -39.33 -15.99 -24.23
C ASP A 52 -38.01 -16.74 -23.94
N GLY A 53 -37.23 -16.27 -22.96
CA GLY A 53 -35.97 -16.90 -22.55
C GLY A 53 -34.75 -16.57 -23.42
N GLY A 54 -34.87 -15.61 -24.33
CA GLY A 54 -33.75 -15.15 -25.16
C GLY A 54 -32.66 -14.44 -24.37
N VAL A 55 -31.42 -14.51 -24.88
CA VAL A 55 -30.23 -13.91 -24.26
C VAL A 55 -29.52 -13.05 -25.29
N ILE A 56 -29.37 -11.75 -24.99
CA ILE A 56 -28.55 -10.84 -25.81
C ILE A 56 -27.10 -10.95 -25.32
N ARG A 57 -26.18 -11.30 -26.23
CA ARG A 57 -24.78 -11.52 -25.88
C ARG A 57 -23.84 -10.79 -26.84
N GLU A 58 -22.86 -10.08 -26.30
CA GLU A 58 -21.75 -9.44 -27.02
C GLU A 58 -20.43 -9.90 -26.40
N GLU A 59 -19.45 -10.26 -27.23
CA GLU A 59 -18.14 -10.73 -26.78
C GLU A 59 -17.02 -9.98 -27.48
N TYR A 60 -16.06 -9.49 -26.69
CA TYR A 60 -14.88 -8.76 -27.14
C TYR A 60 -13.62 -9.46 -26.62
N PHE A 61 -12.68 -9.76 -27.52
CA PHE A 61 -11.42 -10.40 -27.16
C PHE A 61 -10.54 -9.44 -26.37
N TRP A 62 -10.13 -9.84 -25.16
CA TRP A 62 -9.22 -9.07 -24.31
C TRP A 62 -7.95 -9.86 -23.97
N LEU A 63 -8.08 -10.91 -23.15
CA LEU A 63 -6.97 -11.84 -22.87
C LEU A 63 -7.47 -13.30 -23.03
N PRO A 64 -7.62 -13.78 -24.28
CA PRO A 64 -8.20 -15.10 -24.56
C PRO A 64 -7.40 -16.25 -23.94
N SER A 65 -6.07 -16.13 -23.87
CA SER A 65 -5.18 -17.15 -23.27
C SER A 65 -5.43 -17.39 -21.79
N LEU A 66 -6.05 -16.43 -21.09
CA LEU A 66 -6.42 -16.54 -19.68
C LEU A 66 -7.94 -16.74 -19.49
N GLY A 67 -8.71 -16.87 -20.57
CA GLY A 67 -10.17 -16.96 -20.52
C GLY A 67 -10.86 -15.68 -20.03
N LEU A 68 -10.20 -14.51 -20.19
CA LEU A 68 -10.68 -13.22 -19.71
C LEU A 68 -11.26 -12.37 -20.85
N ASN A 69 -12.00 -12.97 -21.78
CA ASN A 69 -12.73 -12.18 -22.78
C ASN A 69 -13.76 -11.28 -22.08
N PHE A 70 -13.96 -10.09 -22.62
CA PHE A 70 -14.95 -9.16 -22.11
C PHE A 70 -16.31 -9.53 -22.69
N VAL A 71 -17.13 -10.21 -21.88
CA VAL A 71 -18.42 -10.77 -22.29
C VAL A 71 -19.53 -9.98 -21.60
N LEU A 72 -20.44 -9.44 -22.41
CA LEU A 72 -21.67 -8.82 -21.95
C LEU A 72 -22.83 -9.73 -22.30
N ARG A 73 -23.66 -10.05 -21.32
CA ARG A 73 -24.75 -11.02 -21.40
C ARG A 73 -25.98 -10.49 -20.66
N MET A 74 -27.09 -10.38 -21.36
CA MET A 74 -28.37 -9.92 -20.85
C MET A 74 -29.42 -11.01 -21.03
N ASP A 75 -29.73 -11.73 -19.95
CA ASP A 75 -30.91 -12.59 -19.82
C ASP A 75 -32.04 -11.87 -19.05
N GLY A 76 -33.18 -12.53 -18.85
CA GLY A 76 -34.31 -11.91 -18.14
C GLY A 76 -34.01 -11.45 -16.72
N PHE A 77 -33.14 -12.17 -16.00
CA PHE A 77 -32.70 -11.75 -14.66
C PHE A 77 -31.80 -10.51 -14.70
N ALA A 78 -30.83 -10.45 -15.63
CA ALA A 78 -30.00 -9.26 -15.85
C ALA A 78 -30.83 -8.07 -16.35
N TRP A 79 -31.84 -8.32 -17.18
CA TRP A 79 -32.77 -7.31 -17.68
C TRP A 79 -33.55 -6.66 -16.54
N MET A 80 -34.14 -7.45 -15.65
CA MET A 80 -34.87 -6.96 -14.47
C MET A 80 -33.97 -6.08 -13.61
N PHE A 81 -32.76 -6.54 -13.31
CA PHE A 81 -31.80 -5.77 -12.52
C PHE A 81 -31.33 -4.50 -13.24
N SER A 82 -31.13 -4.54 -14.56
CA SER A 82 -30.78 -3.36 -15.36
C SER A 82 -31.90 -2.31 -15.34
N MET A 83 -33.17 -2.75 -15.43
CA MET A 83 -34.33 -1.87 -15.25
C MET A 83 -34.40 -1.27 -13.84
N MET A 84 -34.05 -2.04 -12.80
CA MET A 84 -33.98 -1.51 -11.44
C MET A 84 -32.85 -0.49 -11.28
N VAL A 85 -31.66 -0.77 -11.81
CA VAL A 85 -30.48 0.11 -11.75
C VAL A 85 -30.75 1.43 -12.48
N LEU A 86 -31.26 1.37 -13.71
CA LEU A 86 -31.46 2.55 -14.56
C LEU A 86 -32.78 3.27 -14.26
N GLY A 87 -33.86 2.52 -14.03
CA GLY A 87 -35.18 3.07 -13.72
C GLY A 87 -35.20 3.78 -12.37
N ILE A 88 -34.80 3.10 -11.28
CA ILE A 88 -34.70 3.76 -9.96
C ILE A 88 -33.58 4.80 -9.99
N GLY A 89 -32.51 4.60 -10.77
CA GLY A 89 -31.46 5.59 -10.99
C GLY A 89 -31.98 6.91 -11.56
N THR A 90 -32.91 6.84 -12.53
CA THR A 90 -33.58 8.01 -13.11
C THR A 90 -34.40 8.75 -12.06
N LEU A 91 -35.20 8.01 -11.28
CA LEU A 91 -36.04 8.58 -10.23
C LEU A 91 -35.22 9.21 -9.10
N VAL A 92 -34.14 8.57 -8.69
CA VAL A 92 -33.23 9.10 -7.67
C VAL A 92 -32.46 10.31 -8.20
N SER A 93 -32.09 10.36 -9.48
CA SER A 93 -31.45 11.54 -10.07
C SER A 93 -32.37 12.77 -10.02
N LEU A 94 -33.65 12.58 -10.37
CA LEU A 94 -34.67 13.62 -10.27
C LEU A 94 -34.88 14.05 -8.81
N TYR A 95 -34.97 13.11 -7.87
CA TYR A 95 -35.08 13.40 -6.45
C TYR A 95 -33.86 14.17 -5.90
N ALA A 96 -32.65 13.73 -6.25
CA ALA A 96 -31.38 14.31 -5.80
C ALA A 96 -31.25 15.78 -6.19
N ARG A 97 -31.80 16.17 -7.35
CA ARG A 97 -31.82 17.57 -7.80
C ARG A 97 -32.43 18.52 -6.79
N TYR A 98 -33.54 18.10 -6.16
CA TYR A 98 -34.29 18.93 -5.21
C TYR A 98 -33.78 18.74 -3.78
N TYR A 99 -33.21 17.58 -3.47
CA TYR A 99 -32.65 17.28 -2.14
C TYR A 99 -31.29 17.95 -1.88
N MET A 100 -30.40 18.03 -2.89
CA MET A 100 -29.03 18.55 -2.70
C MET A 100 -28.99 20.08 -2.62
N SER A 101 -28.30 20.61 -1.61
CA SER A 101 -28.08 22.05 -1.42
C SER A 101 -27.26 22.64 -2.58
N PRO A 102 -27.53 23.89 -3.02
CA PRO A 102 -26.64 24.62 -3.93
C PRO A 102 -25.21 24.81 -3.40
N ASP A 103 -25.03 24.81 -2.08
CA ASP A 103 -23.73 25.04 -1.42
C ASP A 103 -22.85 23.77 -1.38
N ASP A 104 -23.45 22.60 -1.64
CA ASP A 104 -22.74 21.33 -1.70
C ASP A 104 -22.03 21.16 -3.06
N PRO A 105 -20.90 20.42 -3.14
CA PRO A 105 -20.26 20.08 -4.40
C PRO A 105 -21.08 19.02 -5.16
N VAL A 106 -22.14 19.46 -5.84
CA VAL A 106 -23.07 18.63 -6.59
C VAL A 106 -22.42 17.86 -7.77
N PRO A 107 -21.45 18.42 -8.54
CA PRO A 107 -20.80 17.67 -9.63
C PRO A 107 -20.16 16.37 -9.18
N ARG A 108 -19.48 16.44 -8.05
CA ARG A 108 -18.83 15.28 -7.44
C ARG A 108 -19.84 14.19 -7.06
N PHE A 109 -21.02 14.58 -6.58
CA PHE A 109 -22.08 13.62 -6.26
C PHE A 109 -22.57 12.89 -7.51
N PHE A 110 -22.95 13.61 -8.57
CA PHE A 110 -23.47 12.99 -9.79
C PHE A 110 -22.41 12.20 -10.56
N ALA A 111 -21.15 12.63 -10.53
CA ALA A 111 -20.03 11.87 -11.08
C ALA A 111 -19.91 10.50 -10.39
N PHE A 112 -19.87 10.44 -9.06
CA PHE A 112 -19.81 9.16 -8.33
C PHE A 112 -21.09 8.35 -8.47
N PHE A 113 -22.25 8.99 -8.54
CA PHE A 113 -23.54 8.33 -8.76
C PHE A 113 -23.59 7.62 -10.11
N LEU A 114 -23.19 8.30 -11.19
CA LEU A 114 -23.13 7.72 -12.53
C LEU A 114 -22.06 6.63 -12.65
N ALA A 115 -20.90 6.82 -12.02
CA ALA A 115 -19.87 5.79 -12.00
C ALA A 115 -20.32 4.53 -11.25
N PHE A 116 -21.02 4.70 -10.13
CA PHE A 116 -21.63 3.59 -9.39
C PHE A 116 -22.73 2.91 -10.22
N MET A 117 -23.56 3.68 -10.95
CA MET A 117 -24.57 3.14 -11.87
C MET A 117 -23.94 2.29 -12.98
N GLY A 118 -22.86 2.78 -13.61
CA GLY A 118 -22.10 2.01 -14.61
C GLY A 118 -21.49 0.74 -14.02
N ALA A 119 -20.93 0.82 -12.81
CA ALA A 119 -20.37 -0.33 -12.13
C ALA A 119 -21.43 -1.39 -11.79
N MET A 120 -22.59 -0.97 -11.29
CA MET A 120 -23.69 -1.89 -10.98
C MET A 120 -24.29 -2.50 -12.25
N LEU A 121 -24.45 -1.72 -13.32
CA LEU A 121 -24.88 -2.24 -14.61
C LEU A 121 -23.88 -3.28 -15.14
N GLY A 122 -22.57 -2.95 -15.12
CA GLY A 122 -21.50 -3.86 -15.51
C GLY A 122 -21.52 -5.16 -14.72
N LEU A 123 -21.73 -5.10 -13.40
CA LEU A 123 -21.87 -6.29 -12.56
C LEU A 123 -23.02 -7.20 -13.04
N VAL A 124 -24.17 -6.61 -13.36
CA VAL A 124 -25.40 -7.34 -13.69
C VAL A 124 -25.33 -7.98 -15.08
N ILE A 125 -24.72 -7.29 -16.05
CA ILE A 125 -24.66 -7.74 -17.44
C ILE A 125 -23.37 -8.49 -17.77
N SER A 126 -22.53 -8.79 -16.78
CA SER A 126 -21.27 -9.51 -17.01
C SER A 126 -21.51 -10.99 -17.32
N GLY A 127 -20.98 -11.45 -18.46
CA GLY A 127 -21.00 -12.86 -18.87
C GLY A 127 -19.74 -13.65 -18.48
N ASN A 128 -18.84 -13.07 -17.66
CA ASN A 128 -17.61 -13.70 -17.20
C ASN A 128 -17.47 -13.54 -15.67
N LEU A 129 -17.07 -14.61 -14.96
CA LEU A 129 -16.94 -14.61 -13.49
C LEU A 129 -15.95 -13.56 -12.98
N ILE A 130 -14.78 -13.41 -13.61
CA ILE A 130 -13.77 -12.44 -13.18
C ILE A 130 -14.25 -11.02 -13.46
N GLN A 131 -15.00 -10.82 -14.55
CA GLN A 131 -15.63 -9.54 -14.87
C GLN A 131 -16.70 -9.16 -13.83
N ILE A 132 -17.51 -10.12 -13.36
CA ILE A 132 -18.43 -9.92 -12.23
C ILE A 132 -17.65 -9.41 -11.02
N VAL A 133 -16.53 -10.04 -10.66
CA VAL A 133 -15.69 -9.61 -9.52
C VAL A 133 -15.05 -8.23 -9.73
N PHE A 134 -14.63 -7.91 -10.96
CA PHE A 134 -14.09 -6.59 -11.30
C PHE A 134 -15.14 -5.49 -11.06
N PHE A 135 -16.34 -5.64 -11.62
CA PHE A 135 -17.42 -4.68 -11.40
C PHE A 135 -17.93 -4.69 -9.96
N TRP A 136 -17.88 -5.83 -9.29
CA TRP A 136 -18.18 -5.95 -7.86
C TRP A 136 -17.31 -5.02 -7.02
N GLU A 137 -15.99 -5.03 -7.23
CA GLU A 137 -15.09 -4.13 -6.52
C GLU A 137 -15.26 -2.67 -6.95
N LEU A 138 -15.56 -2.43 -8.23
CA LEU A 138 -15.86 -1.08 -8.71
C LEU A 138 -17.09 -0.50 -8.00
N THR A 139 -18.13 -1.30 -7.73
CA THR A 139 -19.25 -0.86 -6.86
C THR A 139 -18.81 -0.60 -5.42
N SER A 140 -17.87 -1.38 -4.86
CA SER A 140 -17.31 -1.14 -3.51
C SER A 140 -16.66 0.24 -3.46
N VAL A 141 -15.81 0.56 -4.43
CA VAL A 141 -15.06 1.83 -4.49
C VAL A 141 -16.00 3.03 -4.62
N PHE A 142 -16.94 3.01 -5.58
CA PHE A 142 -17.84 4.14 -5.76
C PHE A 142 -18.85 4.28 -4.60
N SER A 143 -19.29 3.17 -4.00
CA SER A 143 -20.10 3.25 -2.78
C SER A 143 -19.35 3.86 -1.61
N PHE A 144 -18.06 3.55 -1.42
CA PHE A 144 -17.21 4.18 -0.42
C PHE A 144 -17.14 5.70 -0.60
N LEU A 145 -16.95 6.16 -1.84
CA LEU A 145 -16.91 7.58 -2.17
C LEU A 145 -18.26 8.28 -1.94
N LEU A 146 -19.37 7.61 -2.23
CA LEU A 146 -20.73 8.14 -2.00
C LEU A 146 -21.09 8.18 -0.50
N ILE A 147 -20.72 7.16 0.28
CA ILE A 147 -20.93 7.15 1.74
C ILE A 147 -20.07 8.22 2.41
N GLY A 148 -18.82 8.38 1.94
CA GLY A 148 -17.87 9.38 2.41
C GLY A 148 -18.07 10.78 1.82
N TYR A 149 -19.21 11.09 1.20
CA TYR A 149 -19.45 12.37 0.50
C TYR A 149 -19.15 13.59 1.40
N TRP A 150 -19.74 13.62 2.59
CA TRP A 150 -19.42 14.62 3.63
C TRP A 150 -18.19 14.20 4.45
N HIS A 151 -17.05 14.05 3.76
CA HIS A 151 -15.77 13.63 4.33
C HIS A 151 -15.28 14.49 5.51
N HIS A 152 -15.77 15.71 5.69
CA HIS A 152 -15.45 16.53 6.87
C HIS A 152 -16.03 15.92 8.17
N ARG A 153 -17.14 15.17 8.09
CA ARG A 153 -17.76 14.52 9.25
C ARG A 153 -17.06 13.22 9.63
N ASN A 154 -16.81 13.04 10.93
CA ASN A 154 -16.13 11.86 11.47
C ASN A 154 -16.94 10.56 11.28
N ASP A 155 -18.25 10.64 11.42
CA ASP A 155 -19.17 9.51 11.26
C ASP A 155 -19.23 9.01 9.82
N ALA A 156 -19.32 9.92 8.84
CA ALA A 156 -19.29 9.59 7.42
C ALA A 156 -17.99 8.89 7.02
N ARG A 157 -16.82 9.41 7.44
CA ARG A 157 -15.52 8.77 7.16
C ARG A 157 -15.41 7.37 7.77
N ARG A 158 -15.81 7.21 9.04
CA ARG A 158 -15.76 5.92 9.73
C ARG A 158 -16.72 4.91 9.10
N GLY A 159 -17.94 5.34 8.78
CA GLY A 159 -18.94 4.52 8.09
C GLY A 159 -18.48 4.06 6.72
N ALA A 160 -17.93 4.97 5.91
CA ALA A 160 -17.37 4.64 4.60
C ALA A 160 -16.22 3.63 4.72
N TYR A 161 -15.24 3.87 5.59
CA TYR A 161 -14.10 2.97 5.77
C TYR A 161 -14.53 1.58 6.24
N MET A 162 -15.48 1.48 7.17
CA MET A 162 -16.00 0.20 7.64
C MET A 162 -16.74 -0.54 6.52
N ALA A 163 -17.58 0.15 5.73
CA ALA A 163 -18.25 -0.46 4.59
C ALA A 163 -17.25 -0.99 3.55
N LEU A 164 -16.21 -0.22 3.22
CA LEU A 164 -15.17 -0.64 2.28
C LEU A 164 -14.38 -1.84 2.81
N MET A 165 -13.97 -1.83 4.08
CA MET A 165 -13.20 -2.93 4.66
C MET A 165 -14.00 -4.23 4.70
N VAL A 166 -15.29 -4.18 5.07
CA VAL A 166 -16.14 -5.37 5.14
C VAL A 166 -16.46 -5.89 3.72
N THR A 167 -16.91 -5.01 2.83
CA THR A 167 -17.32 -5.41 1.47
C THR A 167 -16.15 -5.73 0.55
N GLY A 168 -15.02 -5.05 0.71
CA GLY A 168 -13.78 -5.31 -0.04
C GLY A 168 -13.07 -6.57 0.46
N ALA A 169 -13.04 -6.85 1.77
CA ALA A 169 -12.54 -8.14 2.26
C ALA A 169 -13.40 -9.31 1.74
N GLY A 170 -14.73 -9.13 1.72
CA GLY A 170 -15.64 -10.11 1.12
C GLY A 170 -15.46 -10.25 -0.39
N GLY A 171 -15.25 -9.16 -1.12
CA GLY A 171 -15.00 -9.21 -2.57
C GLY A 171 -13.64 -9.83 -2.93
N LEU A 172 -12.61 -9.68 -2.09
CA LEU A 172 -11.36 -10.45 -2.22
C LEU A 172 -11.58 -11.95 -1.97
N ALA A 173 -12.40 -12.33 -1.00
CA ALA A 173 -12.78 -13.74 -0.81
C ALA A 173 -13.55 -14.28 -2.03
N LEU A 174 -14.47 -13.48 -2.58
CA LEU A 174 -15.19 -13.80 -3.81
C LEU A 174 -14.24 -13.98 -5.00
N LEU A 175 -13.20 -13.15 -5.14
CA LEU A 175 -12.20 -13.31 -6.20
C LEU A 175 -11.52 -14.69 -6.13
N VAL A 176 -11.08 -15.10 -4.94
CA VAL A 176 -10.48 -16.43 -4.76
C VAL A 176 -11.50 -17.54 -5.07
N GLY A 177 -12.75 -17.38 -4.61
CA GLY A 177 -13.84 -18.31 -4.91
C GLY A 177 -14.14 -18.43 -6.41
N ALA A 178 -14.15 -17.31 -7.14
CA ALA A 178 -14.35 -17.27 -8.59
C ALA A 178 -13.19 -17.89 -9.38
N LEU A 179 -11.95 -17.68 -8.94
CA LEU A 179 -10.77 -18.34 -9.51
C LEU A 179 -10.83 -19.86 -9.31
N MET A 180 -11.20 -20.32 -8.11
CA MET A 180 -11.38 -21.75 -7.84
C MET A 180 -12.55 -22.34 -8.66
N LEU A 181 -13.67 -21.63 -8.76
CA LEU A 181 -14.83 -22.07 -9.54
C LEU A 181 -14.47 -22.21 -11.03
N GLY A 182 -13.78 -21.20 -11.60
CA GLY A 182 -13.32 -21.27 -12.98
C GLY A 182 -12.28 -22.38 -13.22
N HIS A 183 -11.45 -22.70 -12.22
CA HIS A 183 -10.53 -23.84 -12.29
C HIS A 183 -11.27 -25.18 -12.33
N VAL A 184 -12.33 -25.35 -11.51
CA VAL A 184 -13.15 -26.57 -11.50
C VAL A 184 -13.90 -26.75 -12.82
N VAL A 185 -14.46 -25.67 -13.38
CA VAL A 185 -15.21 -25.68 -14.64
C VAL A 185 -14.29 -25.73 -15.88
N GLY A 186 -13.04 -25.28 -15.74
CA GLY A 186 -12.10 -25.08 -16.87
C GLY A 186 -12.40 -23.84 -17.72
N SER A 187 -13.26 -22.94 -17.24
CA SER A 187 -13.67 -21.71 -17.95
C SER A 187 -14.22 -20.67 -16.98
N TYR A 188 -14.00 -19.38 -17.28
CA TYR A 188 -14.64 -18.26 -16.58
C TYR A 188 -15.91 -17.75 -17.25
N ASP A 189 -16.26 -18.28 -18.42
CA ASP A 189 -17.52 -17.99 -19.11
C ASP A 189 -18.73 -18.45 -18.27
N LEU A 190 -19.67 -17.54 -18.04
CA LEU A 190 -20.79 -17.75 -17.14
C LEU A 190 -21.77 -18.82 -17.65
N ASP A 191 -22.01 -18.91 -18.96
CA ASP A 191 -22.92 -19.94 -19.50
C ASP A 191 -22.36 -21.34 -19.24
N ARG A 192 -21.05 -21.53 -19.40
CA ARG A 192 -20.39 -22.80 -19.06
C ARG A 192 -20.45 -23.11 -17.56
N VAL A 193 -20.29 -22.11 -16.70
CA VAL A 193 -20.35 -22.27 -15.25
C VAL A 193 -21.75 -22.70 -14.82
N LEU A 194 -22.79 -22.05 -15.32
CA LEU A 194 -24.18 -22.37 -15.00
C LEU A 194 -24.58 -23.78 -15.49
N ALA A 195 -24.06 -24.21 -16.64
CA ALA A 195 -24.28 -25.56 -17.17
C ALA A 195 -23.50 -26.67 -16.41
N SER A 196 -22.52 -26.32 -15.58
CA SER A 196 -21.61 -27.29 -14.94
C SER A 196 -21.97 -27.61 -13.48
N GLY A 197 -23.22 -27.39 -13.06
CA GLY A 197 -23.67 -27.51 -11.67
C GLY A 197 -23.35 -28.86 -11.02
N ASP A 198 -23.57 -29.98 -11.71
CA ASP A 198 -23.26 -31.32 -11.18
C ASP A 198 -21.77 -31.53 -10.94
N ALA A 199 -20.94 -31.12 -11.90
CA ALA A 199 -19.48 -31.21 -11.79
C ALA A 199 -18.95 -30.35 -10.64
N ILE A 200 -19.51 -29.15 -10.46
CA ILE A 200 -19.12 -28.24 -9.37
C ILE A 200 -19.46 -28.85 -8.01
N ARG A 201 -20.69 -29.35 -7.83
CA ARG A 201 -21.18 -29.91 -6.56
C ARG A 201 -20.48 -31.21 -6.18
N ALA A 202 -20.07 -32.02 -7.16
CA ALA A 202 -19.33 -33.26 -6.93
C ALA A 202 -17.83 -33.05 -6.64
N HIS A 203 -17.28 -31.86 -6.90
CA HIS A 203 -15.84 -31.61 -6.78
C HIS A 203 -15.38 -31.46 -5.31
N ALA A 204 -14.21 -31.99 -4.97
CA ALA A 204 -13.67 -31.96 -3.59
C ALA A 204 -13.46 -30.53 -3.03
N LEU A 205 -13.22 -29.55 -3.92
CA LEU A 205 -13.05 -28.14 -3.54
C LEU A 205 -14.37 -27.39 -3.28
N TYR A 206 -15.53 -28.01 -3.54
CA TYR A 206 -16.85 -27.39 -3.40
C TYR A 206 -17.08 -26.70 -2.05
N PRO A 207 -16.77 -27.29 -0.87
CA PRO A 207 -17.02 -26.64 0.41
C PRO A 207 -16.23 -25.33 0.59
N VAL A 208 -14.98 -25.30 0.11
CA VAL A 208 -14.10 -24.13 0.24
C VAL A 208 -14.52 -23.04 -0.73
N LEU A 209 -14.74 -23.37 -2.00
CA LEU A 209 -15.17 -22.39 -3.01
C LEU A 209 -16.55 -21.82 -2.68
N LEU A 210 -17.48 -22.65 -2.18
CA LEU A 210 -18.81 -22.22 -1.76
C LEU A 210 -18.69 -21.21 -0.62
N THR A 211 -17.92 -21.54 0.42
CA THR A 211 -17.73 -20.66 1.58
C THR A 211 -17.13 -19.31 1.17
N LEU A 212 -16.14 -19.30 0.27
CA LEU A 212 -15.52 -18.06 -0.21
C LEU A 212 -16.48 -17.18 -1.01
N ILE A 213 -17.26 -17.78 -1.92
CA ILE A 213 -18.30 -17.06 -2.69
C ILE A 213 -19.38 -16.52 -1.75
N LEU A 214 -19.83 -17.31 -0.79
CA LEU A 214 -20.83 -16.92 0.20
C LEU A 214 -20.33 -15.79 1.11
N ILE A 215 -19.07 -15.80 1.56
CA ILE A 215 -18.49 -14.67 2.31
C ILE A 215 -18.60 -13.37 1.50
N GLY A 216 -18.30 -13.43 0.20
CA GLY A 216 -18.51 -12.33 -0.72
C GLY A 216 -19.96 -11.86 -0.75
N ALA A 217 -20.88 -12.74 -1.12
CA ALA A 217 -22.30 -12.44 -1.23
C ALA A 217 -22.90 -11.87 0.07
N LEU A 218 -22.69 -12.57 1.19
CA LEU A 218 -23.22 -12.23 2.52
C LEU A 218 -22.65 -10.90 3.05
N SER A 219 -21.39 -10.58 2.75
CA SER A 219 -20.80 -9.30 3.15
C SER A 219 -21.48 -8.11 2.48
N LYS A 220 -21.80 -8.21 1.18
CA LYS A 220 -22.36 -7.13 0.36
C LYS A 220 -23.87 -6.96 0.54
N SER A 221 -24.60 -8.04 0.81
CA SER A 221 -26.02 -8.00 1.16
C SER A 221 -26.28 -7.82 2.66
N ALA A 222 -25.25 -7.43 3.43
CA ALA A 222 -25.35 -7.11 4.86
C ALA A 222 -26.03 -8.22 5.68
N GLN A 223 -25.68 -9.48 5.41
CA GLN A 223 -26.16 -10.64 6.16
C GLN A 223 -25.37 -10.84 7.45
N PHE A 224 -25.89 -11.61 8.40
CA PHE A 224 -25.14 -12.03 9.58
C PHE A 224 -23.92 -12.87 9.17
N PRO A 225 -22.72 -12.61 9.73
CA PRO A 225 -22.39 -11.66 10.79
C PRO A 225 -21.96 -10.24 10.31
N PHE A 226 -21.98 -9.97 9.00
CA PHE A 226 -21.48 -8.73 8.38
C PHE A 226 -22.46 -7.55 8.35
N HIS A 227 -23.69 -7.72 8.83
CA HIS A 227 -24.77 -6.72 8.74
C HIS A 227 -24.48 -5.32 9.34
N PHE A 228 -23.50 -5.20 10.24
CA PHE A 228 -23.24 -3.99 11.03
C PHE A 228 -22.76 -2.79 10.21
N TRP A 229 -22.23 -2.95 9.00
CA TRP A 229 -21.77 -1.80 8.21
C TRP A 229 -22.93 -0.97 7.64
N LEU A 230 -24.07 -1.59 7.33
CA LEU A 230 -25.18 -0.94 6.63
C LEU A 230 -25.84 0.19 7.46
N PRO A 231 -26.17 0.01 8.76
CA PRO A 231 -26.74 1.10 9.56
C PRO A 231 -25.79 2.31 9.67
N HIS A 232 -24.48 2.07 9.65
CA HIS A 232 -23.47 3.13 9.71
C HIS A 232 -23.20 3.79 8.35
N ALA A 233 -23.57 3.15 7.23
CA ALA A 233 -23.57 3.76 5.91
C ALA A 233 -24.68 4.84 5.75
N MET A 234 -25.66 4.91 6.65
CA MET A 234 -26.75 5.91 6.65
C MET A 234 -26.30 7.35 6.97
N ALA A 235 -24.99 7.56 7.15
CA ALA A 235 -24.38 8.89 7.16
C ALA A 235 -24.38 9.53 5.75
N ALA A 236 -24.57 8.73 4.70
CA ALA A 236 -24.66 9.21 3.33
C ALA A 236 -25.90 10.11 3.09
N PRO A 237 -25.85 10.98 2.06
CA PRO A 237 -27.04 11.71 1.59
C PRO A 237 -28.19 10.76 1.26
N THR A 238 -29.43 11.18 1.50
CA THR A 238 -30.60 10.29 1.30
C THR A 238 -30.74 9.73 -0.12
N PRO A 239 -30.46 10.48 -1.20
CA PRO A 239 -30.46 9.92 -2.55
C PRO A 239 -29.52 8.72 -2.70
N VAL A 240 -28.34 8.76 -2.06
CA VAL A 240 -27.42 7.61 -2.02
C VAL A 240 -28.08 6.44 -1.33
N SER A 241 -28.66 6.65 -0.15
CA SER A 241 -29.32 5.57 0.61
C SER A 241 -30.50 4.96 -0.16
N ALA A 242 -31.33 5.80 -0.79
CA ALA A 242 -32.43 5.35 -1.63
C ALA A 242 -31.94 4.47 -2.79
N TYR A 243 -30.82 4.81 -3.43
CA TYR A 243 -30.29 4.04 -4.55
C TYR A 243 -29.54 2.78 -4.11
N LEU A 244 -28.52 2.93 -3.25
CA LEU A 244 -27.61 1.86 -2.84
C LEU A 244 -28.32 0.79 -2.01
N HIS A 245 -29.21 1.21 -1.11
CA HIS A 245 -29.82 0.30 -0.14
C HIS A 245 -31.21 -0.19 -0.55
N SER A 246 -31.81 0.42 -1.58
CA SER A 246 -33.09 -0.09 -2.12
C SER A 246 -32.92 -0.89 -3.39
N ALA A 247 -32.05 -0.51 -4.33
CA ALA A 247 -32.09 -1.08 -5.68
C ALA A 247 -30.81 -1.81 -6.11
N THR A 248 -29.65 -1.41 -5.57
CA THR A 248 -28.36 -1.72 -6.22
C THR A 248 -27.37 -2.42 -5.30
N MET A 249 -26.57 -1.69 -4.51
CA MET A 249 -25.41 -2.22 -3.78
C MET A 249 -25.74 -3.42 -2.91
N VAL A 250 -26.77 -3.29 -2.06
CA VAL A 250 -27.13 -4.39 -1.13
C VAL A 250 -27.80 -5.56 -1.86
N LYS A 251 -28.30 -5.31 -3.08
CA LYS A 251 -28.87 -6.35 -3.94
C LYS A 251 -27.82 -7.08 -4.75
N ALA A 252 -26.60 -6.57 -4.89
CA ALA A 252 -25.49 -7.26 -5.56
C ALA A 252 -25.21 -8.64 -4.95
N GLY A 253 -25.25 -8.75 -3.62
CA GLY A 253 -25.08 -10.03 -2.93
C GLY A 253 -26.16 -11.06 -3.27
N VAL A 254 -27.43 -10.66 -3.17
CA VAL A 254 -28.54 -11.58 -3.52
C VAL A 254 -28.66 -11.81 -5.03
N PHE A 255 -28.23 -10.86 -5.86
CA PHE A 255 -28.07 -11.06 -7.30
C PHE A 255 -27.07 -12.17 -7.59
N LEU A 256 -25.90 -12.16 -6.94
CA LEU A 256 -24.89 -13.19 -7.11
C LEU A 256 -25.38 -14.56 -6.63
N LEU A 257 -26.07 -14.61 -5.48
CA LEU A 257 -26.66 -15.85 -4.96
C LEU A 257 -27.69 -16.43 -5.93
N ALA A 258 -28.62 -15.61 -6.43
CA ALA A 258 -29.61 -16.03 -7.41
C ALA A 258 -28.98 -16.41 -8.75
N ARG A 259 -27.97 -15.65 -9.20
CA ARG A 259 -27.26 -15.88 -10.46
C ARG A 259 -26.56 -17.23 -10.47
N LEU A 260 -25.89 -17.59 -9.37
CA LEU A 260 -25.15 -18.85 -9.25
C LEU A 260 -26.02 -19.99 -8.67
N TRP A 261 -27.29 -19.72 -8.36
CA TRP A 261 -28.22 -20.69 -7.78
C TRP A 261 -28.32 -21.99 -8.60
N PRO A 262 -28.43 -21.96 -9.95
CA PRO A 262 -28.46 -23.19 -10.75
C PRO A 262 -27.22 -24.07 -10.57
N SER A 263 -26.06 -23.47 -10.33
CA SER A 263 -24.77 -24.16 -10.26
C SER A 263 -24.34 -24.56 -8.84
N LEU A 264 -24.79 -23.83 -7.81
CA LEU A 264 -24.30 -23.96 -6.42
C LEU A 264 -25.38 -24.42 -5.42
N SER A 265 -26.66 -24.39 -5.76
CA SER A 265 -27.72 -24.80 -4.84
C SER A 265 -27.95 -26.32 -4.84
N GLY A 266 -28.85 -26.80 -3.98
CA GLY A 266 -29.24 -28.21 -3.92
C GLY A 266 -28.34 -29.09 -3.04
N THR A 267 -27.40 -28.50 -2.30
CA THR A 267 -26.60 -29.23 -1.31
C THR A 267 -26.97 -28.86 0.13
N GLU A 268 -26.66 -29.73 1.09
CA GLU A 268 -26.89 -29.43 2.52
C GLU A 268 -26.08 -28.23 3.01
N GLN A 269 -24.85 -28.05 2.52
CA GLN A 269 -24.01 -26.91 2.91
C GLN A 269 -24.63 -25.60 2.43
N TRP A 270 -25.16 -25.55 1.21
CA TRP A 270 -25.91 -24.39 0.71
C TRP A 270 -27.11 -24.11 1.60
N PHE A 271 -27.93 -25.13 1.89
CA PHE A 271 -29.10 -25.02 2.74
C PHE A 271 -28.74 -24.40 4.09
N TRP A 272 -27.82 -24.99 4.85
CA TRP A 272 -27.51 -24.52 6.20
C TRP A 272 -26.84 -23.15 6.26
N ILE A 273 -25.90 -22.87 5.36
CA ILE A 273 -25.18 -21.60 5.39
C ILE A 273 -26.10 -20.46 4.91
N VAL A 274 -26.80 -20.65 3.79
CA VAL A 274 -27.60 -19.58 3.16
C VAL A 274 -28.92 -19.39 3.91
N SER A 275 -29.67 -20.46 4.19
CA SER A 275 -30.93 -20.34 4.95
C SER A 275 -30.67 -19.91 6.40
N GLY A 276 -29.62 -20.43 7.04
CA GLY A 276 -29.24 -20.05 8.40
C GLY A 276 -28.83 -18.58 8.50
N ALA A 277 -27.96 -18.11 7.61
CA ALA A 277 -27.60 -16.70 7.55
C ALA A 277 -28.81 -15.81 7.25
N GLY A 278 -29.67 -16.20 6.31
CA GLY A 278 -30.90 -15.49 5.96
C GLY A 278 -31.88 -15.39 7.12
N ALA A 279 -32.16 -16.51 7.81
CA ALA A 279 -33.06 -16.56 8.96
C ALA A 279 -32.56 -15.73 10.14
N CYS A 280 -31.27 -15.84 10.50
CA CYS A 280 -30.67 -15.00 11.53
C CYS A 280 -30.76 -13.51 11.17
N THR A 281 -30.44 -13.17 9.92
CA THR A 281 -30.49 -11.78 9.44
C THR A 281 -31.91 -11.21 9.43
N LEU A 282 -32.87 -12.00 8.98
CA LEU A 282 -34.30 -11.68 8.93
C LEU A 282 -34.82 -11.27 10.31
N VAL A 283 -34.59 -12.11 11.32
CA VAL A 283 -35.05 -11.90 12.70
C VAL A 283 -34.28 -10.78 13.39
N LEU A 284 -32.94 -10.80 13.36
CA LEU A 284 -32.11 -9.80 14.03
C LEU A 284 -32.30 -8.40 13.43
N GLY A 285 -32.47 -8.33 12.10
CA GLY A 285 -32.80 -7.09 11.40
C GLY A 285 -34.15 -6.55 11.83
N ALA A 286 -35.20 -7.38 11.80
CA ALA A 286 -36.56 -6.97 12.17
C ALA A 286 -36.65 -6.53 13.63
N TYR A 287 -36.05 -7.31 14.54
CA TYR A 287 -35.97 -7.00 15.96
C TYR A 287 -35.24 -5.66 16.20
N SER A 288 -34.06 -5.48 15.59
CA SER A 288 -33.26 -4.27 15.80
C SER A 288 -33.92 -3.02 15.21
N ALA A 289 -34.68 -3.13 14.12
CA ALA A 289 -35.41 -2.03 13.49
C ALA A 289 -36.45 -1.41 14.45
N ILE A 290 -37.14 -2.24 15.24
CA ILE A 290 -38.16 -1.79 16.20
C ILE A 290 -37.59 -0.82 17.24
N PHE A 291 -36.30 -0.90 17.57
CA PHE A 291 -35.66 -0.06 18.60
C PHE A 291 -34.83 1.09 18.02
N GLN A 292 -34.83 1.30 16.70
CA GLN A 292 -34.12 2.45 16.09
C GLN A 292 -34.90 3.75 16.28
N ASN A 293 -34.22 4.81 16.71
CA ASN A 293 -34.84 6.14 16.87
C ASN A 293 -34.62 7.04 15.65
N ASP A 294 -33.76 6.63 14.72
CA ASP A 294 -33.45 7.35 13.49
C ASP A 294 -34.24 6.75 12.32
N LEU A 295 -34.91 7.57 11.49
CA LEU A 295 -35.70 7.07 10.36
C LEU A 295 -34.85 6.26 9.37
N LYS A 296 -33.67 6.76 8.98
CA LYS A 296 -32.79 6.03 8.06
C LYS A 296 -32.22 4.78 8.73
N GLY A 297 -31.91 4.87 10.03
CA GLY A 297 -31.48 3.73 10.84
C GLY A 297 -32.53 2.60 10.86
N LEU A 298 -33.80 2.94 11.10
CA LEU A 298 -34.92 1.99 11.04
C LEU A 298 -35.03 1.37 9.64
N LEU A 299 -34.99 2.20 8.60
CA LEU A 299 -35.05 1.72 7.21
C LEU A 299 -33.85 0.83 6.85
N ALA A 300 -32.65 1.11 7.36
CA ALA A 300 -31.48 0.27 7.17
C ALA A 300 -31.69 -1.13 7.77
N TYR A 301 -32.13 -1.24 9.02
CA TYR A 301 -32.40 -2.55 9.64
C TYR A 301 -33.59 -3.27 9.01
N SER A 302 -34.61 -2.55 8.53
CA SER A 302 -35.66 -3.16 7.73
C SER A 302 -35.11 -3.73 6.41
N THR A 303 -34.16 -3.04 5.77
CA THR A 303 -33.49 -3.50 4.55
C THR A 303 -32.70 -4.78 4.82
N ILE A 304 -31.95 -4.84 5.93
CA ILE A 304 -31.25 -6.05 6.40
C ILE A 304 -32.24 -7.21 6.54
N SER A 305 -33.38 -6.96 7.19
CA SER A 305 -34.43 -7.96 7.39
C SER A 305 -34.99 -8.51 6.07
N HIS A 306 -35.36 -7.65 5.12
CA HIS A 306 -35.88 -8.06 3.81
C HIS A 306 -34.83 -8.77 2.94
N LEU A 307 -33.55 -8.38 3.01
CA LEU A 307 -32.48 -9.13 2.35
C LEU A 307 -32.25 -10.49 3.01
N GLY A 308 -32.43 -10.58 4.33
CA GLY A 308 -32.47 -11.84 5.07
C GLY A 308 -33.60 -12.76 4.58
N LEU A 309 -34.79 -12.21 4.32
CA LEU A 309 -35.92 -12.94 3.71
C LEU A 309 -35.54 -13.50 2.33
N ILE A 310 -34.99 -12.66 1.44
CA ILE A 310 -34.57 -13.08 0.09
C ILE A 310 -33.48 -14.17 0.16
N THR A 311 -32.50 -13.98 1.05
CA THR A 311 -31.41 -14.94 1.26
C THR A 311 -31.95 -16.26 1.79
N LEU A 312 -32.89 -16.21 2.74
CA LEU A 312 -33.55 -17.40 3.28
C LEU A 312 -34.27 -18.17 2.16
N LEU A 313 -35.08 -17.51 1.34
CA LEU A 313 -35.76 -18.12 0.20
C LEU A 313 -34.80 -18.82 -0.78
N LEU A 314 -33.71 -18.15 -1.17
CA LEU A 314 -32.68 -18.76 -2.03
C LEU A 314 -31.97 -19.95 -1.36
N GLY A 315 -31.94 -19.98 -0.02
CA GLY A 315 -31.39 -21.08 0.77
C GLY A 315 -32.29 -22.30 0.89
N LEU A 316 -33.60 -22.19 0.61
CA LEU A 316 -34.57 -23.30 0.80
C LEU A 316 -34.47 -24.44 -0.23
N ASN A 317 -33.57 -24.34 -1.22
CA ASN A 317 -33.41 -25.33 -2.30
C ASN A 317 -34.71 -25.65 -3.07
N SER A 318 -35.67 -24.73 -3.11
CA SER A 318 -36.94 -24.87 -3.84
C SER A 318 -36.98 -23.93 -5.05
N PRO A 319 -37.35 -24.41 -6.26
CA PRO A 319 -37.59 -23.55 -7.41
C PRO A 319 -38.65 -22.47 -7.16
N LEU A 320 -39.74 -22.80 -6.45
CA LEU A 320 -40.78 -21.82 -6.10
C LEU A 320 -40.25 -20.76 -5.12
N ALA A 321 -39.38 -21.15 -4.18
CA ALA A 321 -38.70 -20.21 -3.31
C ALA A 321 -37.76 -19.27 -4.08
N ALA A 322 -37.08 -19.75 -5.12
CA ALA A 322 -36.29 -18.90 -6.01
C ALA A 322 -37.17 -17.89 -6.76
N VAL A 323 -38.33 -18.31 -7.29
CA VAL A 323 -39.32 -17.39 -7.91
C VAL A 323 -39.80 -16.34 -6.89
N ALA A 324 -40.16 -16.76 -5.68
CA ALA A 324 -40.58 -15.86 -4.61
C ALA A 324 -39.47 -14.87 -4.21
N ALA A 325 -38.20 -15.31 -4.22
CA ALA A 325 -37.06 -14.45 -3.94
C ALA A 325 -36.90 -13.36 -5.01
N VAL A 326 -36.99 -13.72 -6.29
CA VAL A 326 -36.94 -12.78 -7.42
C VAL A 326 -38.09 -11.77 -7.33
N PHE A 327 -39.31 -12.24 -7.02
CA PHE A 327 -40.45 -11.35 -6.85
C PHE A 327 -40.28 -10.39 -5.66
N HIS A 328 -39.77 -10.89 -4.53
CA HIS A 328 -39.52 -10.05 -3.37
C HIS A 328 -38.38 -9.05 -3.59
N ILE A 329 -37.36 -9.37 -4.40
CA ILE A 329 -36.30 -8.43 -4.81
C ILE A 329 -36.92 -7.19 -5.50
N LEU A 330 -37.84 -7.43 -6.45
CA LEU A 330 -38.52 -6.38 -7.20
C LEU A 330 -39.41 -5.54 -6.27
N ASN A 331 -40.27 -6.18 -5.49
CA ASN A 331 -41.17 -5.49 -4.56
C ASN A 331 -40.39 -4.69 -3.52
N HIS A 332 -39.35 -5.28 -2.93
CA HIS A 332 -38.50 -4.59 -1.97
C HIS A 332 -37.83 -3.35 -2.57
N ALA A 333 -37.42 -3.39 -3.85
CA ALA A 333 -36.84 -2.22 -4.49
C ALA A 333 -37.85 -1.07 -4.61
N THR A 334 -39.10 -1.35 -4.97
CA THR A 334 -40.11 -0.31 -5.19
C THR A 334 -40.51 0.40 -3.89
N PHE A 335 -40.98 -0.35 -2.88
CA PHE A 335 -41.44 0.27 -1.63
C PHE A 335 -40.29 0.81 -0.77
N LYS A 336 -39.07 0.27 -0.86
CA LYS A 336 -37.94 0.79 -0.06
C LYS A 336 -37.37 2.08 -0.63
N ALA A 337 -37.27 2.18 -1.96
CA ALA A 337 -36.83 3.42 -2.61
C ALA A 337 -37.80 4.56 -2.30
N SER A 338 -39.11 4.32 -2.34
CA SER A 338 -40.11 5.32 -1.95
C SER A 338 -40.01 5.71 -0.48
N LEU A 339 -39.79 4.76 0.44
CA LEU A 339 -39.62 5.03 1.87
C LEU A 339 -38.36 5.84 2.19
N PHE A 340 -37.22 5.54 1.56
CA PHE A 340 -36.00 6.34 1.76
C PHE A 340 -36.17 7.75 1.23
N MET A 341 -36.77 7.93 0.04
CA MET A 341 -37.04 9.27 -0.49
C MET A 341 -38.04 10.05 0.37
N ALA A 342 -39.09 9.40 0.87
CA ALA A 342 -40.04 10.02 1.81
C ALA A 342 -39.37 10.40 3.14
N ALA A 343 -38.54 9.52 3.71
CA ALA A 343 -37.75 9.84 4.91
C ALA A 343 -36.78 11.01 4.68
N GLY A 344 -36.22 11.12 3.46
CA GLY A 344 -35.37 12.25 3.09
C GLY A 344 -36.14 13.56 2.89
N ILE A 345 -37.39 13.51 2.41
CA ILE A 345 -38.28 14.68 2.40
C ILE A 345 -38.52 15.14 3.84
N ILE A 346 -38.86 14.22 4.74
CA ILE A 346 -39.09 14.54 6.16
C ILE A 346 -37.85 15.16 6.79
N ASP A 347 -36.66 14.59 6.56
CA ASP A 347 -35.38 15.11 7.04
C ASP A 347 -35.08 16.52 6.50
N HIS A 348 -35.33 16.73 5.20
CA HIS A 348 -35.12 18.02 4.53
C HIS A 348 -36.07 19.12 5.06
N GLU A 349 -37.36 18.80 5.20
CA GLU A 349 -38.39 19.78 5.55
C GLU A 349 -38.48 20.05 7.06
N SER A 350 -38.12 19.09 7.91
CA SER A 350 -38.15 19.26 9.36
C SER A 350 -36.78 19.58 9.98
N GLY A 351 -35.69 19.33 9.24
CA GLY A 351 -34.30 19.47 9.73
C GLY A 351 -33.89 18.40 10.74
N THR A 352 -34.69 17.36 10.94
CA THR A 352 -34.36 16.22 11.79
C THR A 352 -34.98 14.92 11.29
N ARG A 353 -34.34 13.81 11.62
CA ARG A 353 -34.80 12.44 11.31
C ARG A 353 -35.02 11.58 12.56
N ASP A 354 -35.03 12.22 13.73
CA ASP A 354 -35.25 11.57 15.02
C ASP A 354 -36.75 11.37 15.27
N ILE A 355 -37.18 10.10 15.30
CA ILE A 355 -38.58 9.68 15.49
C ILE A 355 -39.13 10.20 16.83
N ARG A 356 -38.29 10.47 17.82
CA ARG A 356 -38.73 11.01 19.12
C ARG A 356 -39.20 12.46 19.04
N ARG A 357 -38.71 13.21 18.05
CA ARG A 357 -39.04 14.64 17.83
C ARG A 357 -40.13 14.82 16.78
N LEU A 358 -40.23 13.91 15.83
CA LEU A 358 -41.21 13.94 14.75
C LEU A 358 -42.56 13.45 15.27
N SER A 359 -43.62 14.27 15.16
CA SER A 359 -44.99 13.87 15.51
C SER A 359 -46.02 14.77 14.82
N GLY A 360 -47.20 14.21 14.51
CA GLY A 360 -48.31 14.97 13.93
C GLY A 360 -48.08 15.52 12.52
N LEU A 361 -47.08 15.00 11.79
CA LEU A 361 -46.67 15.53 10.48
C LEU A 361 -47.74 15.42 9.39
N ILE A 362 -48.75 14.53 9.54
CA ILE A 362 -49.82 14.38 8.53
C ILE A 362 -50.58 15.68 8.26
N LYS A 363 -50.63 16.59 9.24
CA LYS A 363 -51.28 17.91 9.09
C LYS A 363 -50.44 18.93 8.32
N LEU A 364 -49.12 18.75 8.32
CA LEU A 364 -48.16 19.68 7.72
C LEU A 364 -47.74 19.23 6.32
N ILE A 365 -47.57 17.92 6.12
CA ILE A 365 -47.16 17.27 4.87
C ILE A 365 -48.08 16.10 4.49
N PRO A 366 -49.38 16.33 4.22
CA PRO A 366 -50.38 15.27 4.02
C PRO A 366 -50.12 14.35 2.81
N TYR A 367 -49.62 14.87 1.69
CA TYR A 367 -49.30 14.06 0.50
C TYR A 367 -48.07 13.19 0.76
N THR A 368 -47.02 13.76 1.33
CA THR A 368 -45.82 12.97 1.66
C THR A 368 -46.14 11.91 2.71
N ALA A 369 -46.96 12.24 3.72
CA ALA A 369 -47.40 11.30 4.75
C ALA A 369 -48.22 10.14 4.19
N THR A 370 -49.19 10.41 3.30
CA THR A 370 -50.03 9.36 2.68
C THR A 370 -49.20 8.42 1.82
N LEU A 371 -48.28 8.94 0.99
CA LEU A 371 -47.37 8.13 0.18
C LEU A 371 -46.46 7.24 1.06
N ALA A 372 -45.91 7.81 2.13
CA ALA A 372 -45.07 7.08 3.07
C ALA A 372 -45.85 5.99 3.82
N MET A 373 -47.11 6.26 4.18
CA MET A 373 -48.00 5.28 4.81
C MET A 373 -48.32 4.12 3.87
N VAL A 374 -48.64 4.37 2.60
CA VAL A 374 -48.90 3.29 1.63
C VAL A 374 -47.64 2.45 1.39
N ALA A 375 -46.48 3.09 1.23
CA ALA A 375 -45.22 2.37 1.08
C ALA A 375 -44.86 1.54 2.33
N SER A 376 -45.14 2.07 3.53
CA SER A 376 -44.93 1.35 4.80
C SER A 376 -45.92 0.20 4.97
N ALA A 377 -47.18 0.36 4.54
CA ALA A 377 -48.17 -0.71 4.52
C ALA A 377 -47.76 -1.84 3.58
N SER A 378 -47.17 -1.51 2.43
CA SER A 378 -46.57 -2.51 1.53
C SER A 378 -45.43 -3.26 2.22
N MET A 379 -44.51 -2.53 2.86
CA MET A 379 -43.41 -3.12 3.64
C MET A 379 -43.92 -4.04 4.77
N ALA A 380 -45.01 -3.68 5.45
CA ALA A 380 -45.66 -4.50 6.46
C ALA A 380 -46.31 -5.76 5.88
N GLY A 381 -46.74 -5.71 4.61
CA GLY A 381 -47.47 -6.80 3.96
C GLY A 381 -48.98 -6.69 4.20
N VAL A 382 -49.56 -5.50 4.06
CA VAL A 382 -51.01 -5.31 4.12
C VAL A 382 -51.65 -5.82 2.81
N PRO A 383 -52.78 -6.55 2.86
CA PRO A 383 -53.48 -7.05 1.68
C PRO A 383 -53.73 -5.96 0.61
N LEU A 384 -53.79 -6.37 -0.67
CA LEU A 384 -53.91 -5.52 -1.86
C LEU A 384 -52.66 -4.69 -2.23
N LEU A 385 -51.57 -4.80 -1.46
CA LEU A 385 -50.26 -4.21 -1.81
C LEU A 385 -49.28 -5.29 -2.24
N ASN A 386 -48.35 -4.94 -3.13
CA ASN A 386 -47.37 -5.89 -3.67
C ASN A 386 -46.55 -6.64 -2.60
N GLY A 387 -46.23 -5.97 -1.48
CA GLY A 387 -45.51 -6.60 -0.38
C GLY A 387 -46.25 -7.76 0.29
N PHE A 388 -47.59 -7.77 0.29
CA PHE A 388 -48.39 -8.89 0.81
C PHE A 388 -48.18 -10.16 -0.03
N LEU A 389 -48.32 -10.05 -1.36
CA LEU A 389 -48.19 -11.17 -2.29
C LEU A 389 -46.83 -11.89 -2.12
N SER A 390 -45.73 -11.12 -2.10
CA SER A 390 -44.41 -11.73 -1.94
C SER A 390 -44.15 -12.32 -0.54
N LYS A 391 -44.80 -11.80 0.52
CA LYS A 391 -44.69 -12.37 1.87
C LYS A 391 -45.56 -13.62 2.05
N GLU A 392 -46.72 -13.66 1.41
CA GLU A 392 -47.56 -14.85 1.40
C GLU A 392 -46.86 -16.02 0.68
N MET A 393 -46.23 -15.76 -0.47
CA MET A 393 -45.36 -16.75 -1.13
C MET A 393 -44.20 -17.18 -0.21
N PHE A 394 -43.59 -16.24 0.52
CA PHE A 394 -42.57 -16.59 1.50
C PHE A 394 -43.10 -17.51 2.60
N PHE A 395 -44.27 -17.23 3.18
CA PHE A 395 -44.88 -18.10 4.18
C PHE A 395 -45.21 -19.48 3.62
N ALA A 396 -45.75 -19.55 2.39
CA ALA A 396 -46.01 -20.81 1.69
C ALA A 396 -44.76 -21.68 1.59
N GLU A 397 -43.64 -21.13 1.12
CA GLU A 397 -42.39 -21.89 0.99
C GLU A 397 -41.81 -22.33 2.34
N THR A 398 -42.06 -21.60 3.42
CA THR A 398 -41.64 -22.08 4.76
C THR A 398 -42.51 -23.21 5.31
N VAL A 399 -43.77 -23.32 4.86
CA VAL A 399 -44.73 -24.35 5.32
C VAL A 399 -44.60 -25.63 4.50
N PHE A 400 -44.40 -25.51 3.19
CA PHE A 400 -44.38 -26.65 2.26
C PHE A 400 -42.97 -27.19 1.99
N ILE A 401 -41.94 -26.67 2.66
CA ILE A 401 -40.60 -27.24 2.56
C ILE A 401 -40.60 -28.66 3.12
N SER A 402 -39.99 -29.59 2.37
CA SER A 402 -39.73 -30.95 2.84
C SER A 402 -38.33 -31.01 3.47
N ALA A 403 -38.25 -31.14 4.78
CA ALA A 403 -37.01 -31.15 5.53
C ALA A 403 -37.08 -32.08 6.75
N THR A 404 -36.17 -31.95 7.70
CA THR A 404 -36.32 -32.63 8.99
C THR A 404 -37.46 -31.99 9.79
N THR A 405 -38.20 -32.78 10.57
CA THR A 405 -39.41 -32.34 11.27
C THR A 405 -39.22 -31.07 12.10
N TRP A 406 -38.05 -30.89 12.72
CA TRP A 406 -37.78 -29.68 13.50
C TRP A 406 -37.61 -28.42 12.64
N VAL A 407 -37.09 -28.55 11.41
CA VAL A 407 -36.95 -27.44 10.45
C VAL A 407 -38.33 -27.04 9.91
N GLU A 408 -39.15 -28.03 9.56
CA GLU A 408 -40.53 -27.83 9.08
C GLU A 408 -41.39 -27.11 10.13
N MET A 409 -41.15 -27.36 11.42
CA MET A 409 -41.81 -26.62 12.50
C MET A 409 -41.18 -25.24 12.75
N ALA A 410 -39.85 -25.13 12.72
CA ALA A 410 -39.15 -23.91 13.13
C ALA A 410 -39.26 -22.78 12.08
N LEU A 411 -39.15 -23.07 10.79
CA LEU A 411 -39.13 -22.05 9.73
C LEU A 411 -40.42 -21.22 9.66
N PRO A 412 -41.64 -21.80 9.67
CA PRO A 412 -42.89 -21.05 9.74
C PRO A 412 -42.98 -20.14 10.96
N ILE A 413 -42.54 -20.63 12.13
CA ILE A 413 -42.55 -19.86 13.38
C ILE A 413 -41.60 -18.66 13.27
N ILE A 414 -40.37 -18.89 12.80
CA ILE A 414 -39.36 -17.84 12.57
C ILE A 414 -39.90 -16.80 11.58
N ALA A 415 -40.48 -17.24 10.47
CA ALA A 415 -41.08 -16.39 9.45
C ALA A 415 -42.21 -15.52 10.03
N THR A 416 -43.11 -16.13 10.81
CA THR A 416 -44.25 -15.44 11.44
C THR A 416 -43.78 -14.40 12.47
N ILE A 417 -42.79 -14.74 13.31
CA ILE A 417 -42.20 -13.80 14.28
C ILE A 417 -41.53 -12.63 13.57
N ALA A 418 -40.75 -12.89 12.52
CA ALA A 418 -40.13 -11.83 11.73
C ALA A 418 -41.17 -10.96 11.01
N GLY A 419 -42.25 -11.57 10.51
CA GLY A 419 -43.41 -10.88 9.95
C GLY A 419 -44.06 -9.94 10.97
N ALA A 420 -44.28 -10.42 12.20
CA ALA A 420 -44.83 -9.62 13.29
C ALA A 420 -43.92 -8.43 13.65
N PHE A 421 -42.60 -8.65 13.72
CA PHE A 421 -41.65 -7.56 13.90
C PHE A 421 -41.66 -6.56 12.73
N SER A 422 -41.84 -7.05 11.50
CA SER A 422 -41.97 -6.21 10.31
C SER A 422 -43.18 -5.28 10.37
N VAL A 423 -44.32 -5.80 10.80
CA VAL A 423 -45.53 -5.01 11.05
C VAL A 423 -45.28 -3.99 12.18
N ALA A 424 -44.67 -4.41 13.29
CA ALA A 424 -44.41 -3.54 14.43
C ALA A 424 -43.51 -2.33 14.09
N TYR A 425 -42.39 -2.53 13.39
CA TYR A 425 -41.54 -1.39 13.00
C TYR A 425 -42.17 -0.52 11.90
N SER A 426 -43.02 -1.10 11.03
CA SER A 426 -43.75 -0.35 9.99
C SER A 426 -44.83 0.54 10.61
N LEU A 427 -45.49 0.06 11.66
CA LEU A 427 -46.40 0.84 12.51
C LEU A 427 -45.64 1.92 13.28
N ARG A 428 -44.47 1.60 13.83
CA ARG A 428 -43.62 2.60 14.49
C ARG A 428 -43.26 3.75 13.55
N PHE A 429 -42.80 3.44 12.33
CA PHE A 429 -42.48 4.43 11.31
C PHE A 429 -43.68 5.31 10.95
N THR A 430 -44.89 4.75 10.92
CA THR A 430 -46.09 5.51 10.51
C THR A 430 -46.75 6.26 11.66
N VAL A 431 -47.09 5.56 12.74
CA VAL A 431 -47.86 6.11 13.86
C VAL A 431 -47.06 7.13 14.65
N ASP A 432 -45.78 6.88 14.94
CA ASP A 432 -44.98 7.79 15.78
C ASP A 432 -44.66 9.09 15.03
N VAL A 433 -44.42 9.01 13.71
CA VAL A 433 -44.01 10.15 12.87
C VAL A 433 -45.19 11.00 12.42
N PHE A 434 -46.26 10.38 11.91
CA PHE A 434 -47.34 11.11 11.24
C PHE A 434 -48.52 11.43 12.17
N PHE A 435 -48.77 10.61 13.19
CA PHE A 435 -49.88 10.78 14.12
C PHE A 435 -49.40 11.31 15.48
N GLY A 436 -50.33 11.81 16.29
CA GLY A 436 -50.04 12.40 17.59
C GLY A 436 -50.16 13.94 17.62
N PRO A 437 -49.73 14.59 18.71
CA PRO A 437 -49.75 16.04 18.84
C PRO A 437 -48.76 16.68 17.85
N ALA A 438 -49.03 17.93 17.46
CA ALA A 438 -48.10 18.66 16.59
C ALA A 438 -46.72 18.81 17.25
N ALA A 439 -45.66 18.51 16.51
CA ALA A 439 -44.29 18.70 16.96
C ALA A 439 -44.02 20.18 17.31
N LYS A 440 -43.41 20.43 18.47
CA LYS A 440 -43.17 21.79 19.01
C LYS A 440 -41.73 22.27 18.85
N ASP A 441 -40.78 21.36 18.64
CA ASP A 441 -39.34 21.63 18.62
C ASP A 441 -38.69 20.97 17.41
N LEU A 442 -39.06 21.44 16.21
CA LEU A 442 -38.43 21.07 14.94
C LEU A 442 -37.51 22.20 14.49
N PRO A 443 -36.28 21.90 14.00
CA PRO A 443 -35.37 22.92 13.47
C PRO A 443 -35.94 23.75 12.31
N LEU A 444 -36.77 23.12 11.48
CA LEU A 444 -37.47 23.76 10.35
C LEU A 444 -38.96 23.49 10.48
N LEU A 445 -39.79 24.44 10.02
CA LEU A 445 -41.23 24.27 9.92
C LEU A 445 -41.53 23.46 8.64
N PRO A 446 -42.02 22.21 8.74
CA PRO A 446 -42.24 21.38 7.57
C PRO A 446 -43.32 21.93 6.65
N HIS A 447 -43.06 21.92 5.35
CA HIS A 447 -44.07 22.15 4.31
C HIS A 447 -43.97 21.08 3.23
N GLU A 448 -44.98 20.97 2.37
CA GLU A 448 -44.90 20.04 1.24
C GLU A 448 -43.80 20.48 0.27
N PRO A 449 -42.93 19.55 -0.18
CA PRO A 449 -41.88 19.90 -1.12
C PRO A 449 -42.47 20.15 -2.52
N PRO A 450 -41.69 20.75 -3.44
CA PRO A 450 -42.06 20.87 -4.84
C PRO A 450 -42.49 19.53 -5.44
N ARG A 451 -43.50 19.54 -6.31
CA ARG A 451 -44.08 18.32 -6.92
C ARG A 451 -43.02 17.38 -7.51
N TRP A 452 -42.00 17.93 -8.16
CA TRP A 452 -40.95 17.15 -8.80
C TRP A 452 -40.00 16.43 -7.82
N MET A 453 -39.93 16.86 -6.56
CA MET A 453 -39.23 16.11 -5.51
C MET A 453 -40.04 14.89 -5.04
N ARG A 454 -41.38 15.00 -5.01
CA ARG A 454 -42.29 13.90 -4.60
C ARG A 454 -42.72 12.98 -5.74
N ALA A 455 -42.66 13.41 -7.00
CA ALA A 455 -43.05 12.61 -8.17
C ALA A 455 -42.37 11.23 -8.25
N PRO A 456 -41.07 11.07 -7.94
CA PRO A 456 -40.44 9.75 -7.79
C PRO A 456 -41.14 8.82 -6.79
N VAL A 457 -41.59 9.35 -5.65
CA VAL A 457 -42.29 8.60 -4.60
C VAL A 457 -43.69 8.23 -5.07
N GLU A 458 -44.40 9.17 -5.70
CA GLU A 458 -45.74 8.94 -6.27
C GLU A 458 -45.74 7.78 -7.26
N LEU A 459 -44.78 7.76 -8.20
CA LEU A 459 -44.68 6.71 -9.22
C LEU A 459 -44.40 5.32 -8.59
N LEU A 460 -43.49 5.25 -7.62
CA LEU A 460 -43.16 3.98 -6.97
C LEU A 460 -44.31 3.45 -6.09
N VAL A 461 -45.02 4.35 -5.39
CA VAL A 461 -46.21 3.97 -4.62
C VAL A 461 -47.34 3.51 -5.54
N MET A 462 -47.53 4.18 -6.68
CA MET A 462 -48.46 3.73 -7.72
C MET A 462 -48.09 2.34 -8.23
N ALA A 463 -46.81 2.06 -8.45
CA ALA A 463 -46.34 0.72 -8.83
C ALA A 463 -46.66 -0.33 -7.74
N CYS A 464 -46.50 0.00 -6.45
CA CYS A 464 -46.88 -0.91 -5.35
C CYS A 464 -48.39 -1.24 -5.34
N LEU A 465 -49.23 -0.27 -5.67
CA LEU A 465 -50.70 -0.46 -5.78
C LEU A 465 -51.06 -1.27 -7.02
N VAL A 466 -50.52 -0.92 -8.19
CA VAL A 466 -50.80 -1.62 -9.45
C VAL A 466 -50.38 -3.09 -9.37
N VAL A 467 -49.19 -3.38 -8.83
CA VAL A 467 -48.72 -4.76 -8.66
C VAL A 467 -49.54 -5.49 -7.57
N GLY A 468 -50.01 -4.80 -6.54
CA GLY A 468 -50.84 -5.41 -5.50
C GLY A 468 -52.27 -5.73 -5.93
N ILE A 469 -52.86 -4.89 -6.79
CA ILE A 469 -54.27 -5.00 -7.23
C ILE A 469 -54.39 -5.80 -8.54
N PHE A 470 -53.42 -5.68 -9.46
CA PHE A 470 -53.43 -6.34 -10.77
C PHE A 470 -52.14 -7.12 -11.04
N PRO A 471 -51.73 -8.07 -10.18
CA PRO A 471 -50.43 -8.74 -10.30
C PRO A 471 -50.28 -9.55 -11.60
N ALA A 472 -51.32 -10.26 -12.03
CA ALA A 472 -51.29 -11.09 -13.22
C ALA A 472 -51.03 -10.28 -14.51
N GLN A 473 -51.64 -9.10 -14.63
CA GLN A 473 -51.50 -8.23 -15.80
C GLN A 473 -50.23 -7.37 -15.76
N SER A 474 -49.75 -7.03 -14.57
CA SER A 474 -48.65 -6.07 -14.41
C SER A 474 -47.27 -6.72 -14.32
N VAL A 475 -47.09 -7.74 -13.48
CA VAL A 475 -45.77 -8.27 -13.11
C VAL A 475 -45.53 -9.70 -13.56
N ALA A 476 -46.57 -10.50 -13.81
CA ALA A 476 -46.42 -11.91 -14.18
C ALA A 476 -45.44 -12.17 -15.35
N PRO A 477 -45.55 -11.51 -16.52
CA PRO A 477 -44.63 -11.77 -17.63
C PRO A 477 -43.20 -11.31 -17.31
N LEU A 478 -43.06 -10.20 -16.58
CA LEU A 478 -41.77 -9.68 -16.15
C LEU A 478 -41.08 -10.63 -15.16
N LEU A 479 -41.86 -11.17 -14.22
CA LEU A 479 -41.40 -12.11 -13.21
C LEU A 479 -41.02 -13.46 -13.82
N ALA A 480 -41.82 -13.98 -14.75
CA ALA A 480 -41.51 -15.21 -15.47
C ALA A 480 -40.16 -15.08 -16.20
N ALA A 481 -40.00 -14.05 -17.03
CA ALA A 481 -38.74 -13.80 -17.74
C ALA A 481 -37.55 -13.65 -16.78
N ALA A 482 -37.74 -12.99 -15.63
CA ALA A 482 -36.67 -12.80 -14.64
C ALA A 482 -36.33 -14.05 -13.82
N ALA A 483 -37.31 -14.91 -13.53
CA ALA A 483 -37.13 -16.08 -12.68
C ALA A 483 -36.65 -17.32 -13.46
N GLN A 484 -36.97 -17.43 -14.75
CA GLN A 484 -36.55 -18.56 -15.59
C GLN A 484 -35.03 -18.82 -15.54
N PRO A 485 -34.14 -17.81 -15.74
CA PRO A 485 -32.70 -18.05 -15.72
C PRO A 485 -32.15 -18.36 -14.32
N VAL A 486 -32.89 -18.01 -13.26
CA VAL A 486 -32.50 -18.25 -11.86
C VAL A 486 -32.83 -19.68 -11.44
N VAL A 487 -33.97 -20.21 -11.90
CA VAL A 487 -34.36 -21.60 -11.65
C VAL A 487 -33.50 -22.56 -12.50
N GLY A 488 -33.08 -22.14 -13.70
CA GLY A 488 -32.24 -22.92 -14.61
C GLY A 488 -33.00 -23.95 -15.45
N ASP A 489 -34.08 -24.50 -14.90
CA ASP A 489 -34.99 -25.46 -15.56
C ASP A 489 -36.33 -24.81 -15.97
N THR A 490 -37.30 -25.64 -16.37
CA THR A 490 -38.68 -25.21 -16.63
C THR A 490 -39.25 -24.49 -15.41
N LEU A 491 -39.79 -23.28 -15.63
CA LEU A 491 -40.48 -22.52 -14.59
C LEU A 491 -41.58 -23.36 -13.94
N PRO A 492 -41.59 -23.50 -12.60
CA PRO A 492 -42.67 -24.18 -11.91
C PRO A 492 -43.97 -23.39 -12.05
N GLU A 493 -45.12 -24.06 -11.99
CA GLU A 493 -46.41 -23.38 -11.92
C GLU A 493 -46.51 -22.60 -10.60
N TYR A 494 -46.74 -21.29 -10.68
CA TYR A 494 -47.00 -20.43 -9.53
C TYR A 494 -48.21 -19.55 -9.79
N SER A 495 -48.96 -19.23 -8.72
CA SER A 495 -50.14 -18.38 -8.80
C SER A 495 -49.90 -17.05 -8.09
N LEU A 496 -50.07 -15.96 -8.85
CA LEU A 496 -50.10 -14.60 -8.33
C LEU A 496 -51.53 -14.13 -7.97
N ALA A 497 -52.41 -15.05 -7.60
CA ALA A 497 -53.74 -14.69 -7.14
C ALA A 497 -53.66 -13.73 -5.94
N ILE A 498 -54.60 -12.79 -5.85
CA ILE A 498 -54.68 -11.85 -4.72
C ILE A 498 -55.19 -12.56 -3.46
N TRP A 499 -55.89 -13.67 -3.65
CA TRP A 499 -56.51 -14.45 -2.60
C TRP A 499 -56.46 -15.94 -2.95
N HIS A 500 -55.74 -16.72 -2.14
CA HIS A 500 -55.59 -18.17 -2.30
C HIS A 500 -56.52 -18.98 -1.36
N GLY A 501 -57.49 -18.34 -0.71
CA GLY A 501 -58.39 -18.99 0.25
C GLY A 501 -57.86 -19.01 1.70
N TRP A 502 -58.60 -19.66 2.59
CA TRP A 502 -58.17 -19.90 3.97
C TRP A 502 -57.13 -21.02 4.01
N ASN A 503 -55.85 -20.65 3.86
CA ASN A 503 -54.71 -21.56 3.90
C ASN A 503 -53.75 -21.20 5.06
N ALA A 504 -52.77 -22.07 5.34
CA ALA A 504 -51.80 -21.83 6.41
C ALA A 504 -50.99 -20.52 6.23
N PRO A 505 -50.47 -20.17 5.02
CA PRO A 505 -49.80 -18.89 4.77
C PRO A 505 -50.64 -17.65 5.10
N MET A 506 -51.93 -17.65 4.76
CA MET A 506 -52.87 -16.58 5.08
C MET A 506 -53.08 -16.45 6.60
N ILE A 507 -53.25 -17.58 7.30
CA ILE A 507 -53.38 -17.60 8.77
C ILE A 507 -52.10 -17.05 9.42
N MET A 508 -50.92 -17.46 8.95
CA MET A 508 -49.64 -16.91 9.43
C MET A 508 -49.53 -15.41 9.19
N SER A 509 -49.97 -14.92 8.02
CA SER A 509 -50.00 -13.50 7.70
C SER A 509 -50.91 -12.71 8.64
N LEU A 510 -52.11 -13.22 8.94
CA LEU A 510 -53.04 -12.63 9.92
C LEU A 510 -52.48 -12.64 11.34
N ILE A 511 -51.85 -13.74 11.77
CA ILE A 511 -51.19 -13.84 13.08
C ILE A 511 -50.02 -12.86 13.17
N ALA A 512 -49.19 -12.75 12.12
CA ALA A 512 -48.09 -11.80 12.06
C ALA A 512 -48.61 -10.35 12.13
N MET A 513 -49.69 -10.03 11.41
CA MET A 513 -50.33 -8.71 11.44
C MET A 513 -50.86 -8.38 12.84
N ALA A 514 -51.68 -9.25 13.43
CA ALA A 514 -52.25 -9.06 14.75
C ALA A 514 -51.15 -8.99 15.84
N GLY A 515 -50.20 -9.92 15.79
CA GLY A 515 -49.06 -9.98 16.72
C GLY A 515 -48.19 -8.73 16.65
N GLY A 516 -47.91 -8.21 15.45
CA GLY A 516 -47.16 -6.97 15.25
C GLY A 516 -47.87 -5.72 15.77
N ILE A 517 -49.19 -5.63 15.56
CA ILE A 517 -50.04 -4.56 16.10
C ILE A 517 -50.00 -4.60 17.64
N VAL A 518 -50.27 -5.76 18.24
CA VAL A 518 -50.26 -5.94 19.70
C VAL A 518 -48.88 -5.59 20.27
N LEU A 519 -47.81 -6.09 19.65
CA LEU A 519 -46.44 -5.80 20.08
C LEU A 519 -46.13 -4.29 20.05
N TYR A 520 -46.49 -3.59 18.96
CA TYR A 520 -46.31 -2.15 18.88
C TYR A 520 -47.10 -1.42 19.98
N LEU A 521 -48.37 -1.77 20.19
CA LEU A 521 -49.20 -1.14 21.22
C LEU A 521 -48.64 -1.33 22.63
N LEU A 522 -48.11 -2.52 22.94
CA LEU A 522 -47.45 -2.81 24.22
C LEU A 522 -46.17 -1.98 24.41
N LEU A 523 -45.36 -1.81 23.36
CA LEU A 523 -44.10 -1.07 23.44
C LEU A 523 -44.27 0.45 23.34
N ARG A 524 -45.39 0.93 22.77
CA ARG A 524 -45.65 2.37 22.50
C ARG A 524 -45.47 3.26 23.72
N LYS A 525 -46.00 2.86 24.88
CA LYS A 525 -45.86 3.63 26.14
C LYS A 525 -44.39 3.76 26.55
N SER A 526 -43.63 2.69 26.43
CA SER A 526 -42.20 2.66 26.77
C SER A 526 -41.35 3.50 25.81
N PHE A 527 -41.68 3.51 24.51
CA PHE A 527 -41.02 4.39 23.54
C PHE A 527 -41.28 5.87 23.83
N ARG A 528 -42.53 6.25 24.14
CA ARG A 528 -42.86 7.64 24.52
C ARG A 528 -42.19 8.10 25.81
N GLN A 529 -41.84 7.17 26.69
CA GLN A 529 -41.09 7.44 27.92
C GLN A 529 -39.57 7.32 27.75
N GLU A 530 -39.10 7.14 26.50
CA GLU A 530 -37.68 6.98 26.14
C GLU A 530 -36.93 5.93 26.99
N ARG A 531 -37.64 4.87 27.45
CA ARG A 531 -37.07 3.83 28.31
C ARG A 531 -36.00 2.98 27.61
N PHE A 532 -35.98 2.97 26.28
CA PHE A 532 -35.06 2.18 25.48
C PHE A 532 -34.02 3.09 24.80
N VAL A 533 -32.76 2.94 25.21
CA VAL A 533 -31.61 3.58 24.56
C VAL A 533 -31.13 2.77 23.34
N GLY A 534 -31.44 1.47 23.30
CA GLY A 534 -31.13 0.56 22.19
C GLY A 534 -31.82 -0.80 22.36
N PRO A 535 -31.58 -1.76 21.45
CA PRO A 535 -32.24 -3.07 21.49
C PRO A 535 -31.80 -3.88 22.74
N PRO A 536 -32.71 -4.24 23.65
CA PRO A 536 -32.35 -4.74 24.98
C PRO A 536 -31.58 -6.08 24.97
N LEU A 537 -31.88 -6.99 24.05
CA LEU A 537 -31.23 -8.31 23.97
C LEU A 537 -29.91 -8.29 23.19
N VAL A 538 -29.83 -7.47 22.14
CA VAL A 538 -28.71 -7.49 21.16
C VAL A 538 -27.70 -6.37 21.42
N SER A 539 -28.01 -5.40 22.30
CA SER A 539 -27.11 -4.28 22.63
C SER A 539 -25.71 -4.71 23.12
N ARG A 540 -25.59 -5.88 23.75
CA ARG A 540 -24.30 -6.45 24.19
C ARG A 540 -23.46 -7.01 23.04
N LEU A 541 -24.10 -7.44 21.95
CA LEU A 541 -23.48 -8.02 20.76
C LEU A 541 -23.39 -6.97 19.65
N ASN A 542 -22.49 -6.00 19.81
CA ASN A 542 -22.33 -4.92 18.87
C ASN A 542 -21.22 -5.22 17.83
N GLY A 543 -21.62 -5.54 16.59
CA GLY A 543 -20.70 -5.86 15.51
C GLY A 543 -19.69 -4.77 15.19
N LYS A 544 -20.07 -3.48 15.34
CA LYS A 544 -19.13 -2.36 15.18
C LYS A 544 -18.02 -2.38 16.23
N LEU A 545 -18.36 -2.61 17.51
CA LEU A 545 -17.33 -2.69 18.56
C LEU A 545 -16.40 -3.88 18.35
N PHE A 546 -16.93 -5.02 17.88
CA PHE A 546 -16.11 -6.18 17.53
C PHE A 546 -15.12 -5.83 16.40
N PHE A 547 -15.60 -5.22 15.32
CA PHE A 547 -14.77 -4.75 14.22
C PHE A 547 -13.66 -3.79 14.68
N GLU A 548 -14.01 -2.76 15.46
CA GLU A 548 -13.04 -1.79 15.99
C GLU A 548 -11.98 -2.47 16.89
N ARG A 549 -12.39 -3.41 17.75
CA ARG A 549 -11.47 -4.21 18.58
C ARG A 549 -10.52 -5.05 17.74
N CYS A 550 -11.02 -5.75 16.72
CA CYS A 550 -10.19 -6.53 15.80
C CYS A 550 -9.14 -5.67 15.10
N GLN A 551 -9.51 -4.47 14.63
CA GLN A 551 -8.57 -3.54 14.01
C GLN A 551 -7.48 -3.09 15.00
N VAL A 552 -7.85 -2.73 16.23
CA VAL A 552 -6.89 -2.35 17.27
C VAL A 552 -5.93 -3.51 17.57
N ILE A 553 -6.44 -4.72 17.74
CA ILE A 553 -5.61 -5.92 17.98
C ILE A 553 -4.62 -6.12 16.83
N MET A 554 -5.08 -6.07 15.58
CA MET A 554 -4.22 -6.23 14.41
C MET A 554 -3.12 -5.17 14.33
N MET A 555 -3.42 -3.91 14.63
CA MET A 555 -2.41 -2.84 14.68
C MET A 555 -1.37 -3.07 15.78
N HIS A 556 -1.77 -3.59 16.94
CA HIS A 556 -0.83 -3.92 18.01
C HIS A 556 0.12 -5.05 17.59
N TRP A 557 -0.41 -6.10 16.95
CA TRP A 557 0.39 -7.19 16.39
C TRP A 557 1.35 -6.70 15.31
N ALA A 558 0.87 -5.88 14.37
CA ALA A 558 1.71 -5.30 13.32
C ALA A 558 2.87 -4.48 13.90
N ARG A 559 2.61 -3.60 14.87
CA ARG A 559 3.67 -2.82 15.55
C ARG A 559 4.62 -3.70 16.35
N ARG A 560 4.13 -4.77 16.97
CA ARG A 560 4.98 -5.73 17.71
C ARG A 560 5.89 -6.48 16.74
N PHE A 561 5.35 -6.95 15.62
CA PHE A 561 6.09 -7.62 14.56
C PHE A 561 7.15 -6.70 13.95
N GLU A 562 6.77 -5.47 13.60
CA GLU A 562 7.70 -4.45 13.08
C GLU A 562 8.86 -4.22 14.07
N ARG A 563 8.58 -4.07 15.38
CA ARG A 563 9.61 -3.88 16.40
C ARG A 563 10.54 -5.09 16.57
N GLN A 564 10.07 -6.30 16.25
CA GLN A 564 10.86 -7.53 16.37
C GLN A 564 11.72 -7.79 15.13
N VAL A 565 11.16 -7.56 13.94
CA VAL A 565 11.82 -7.87 12.66
C VAL A 565 12.63 -6.68 12.13
N SER A 566 12.17 -5.45 12.35
CA SER A 566 12.88 -4.25 11.91
C SER A 566 13.83 -3.74 12.99
N THR A 567 15.00 -3.26 12.55
CA THR A 567 15.91 -2.52 13.41
C THR A 567 16.46 -1.30 12.68
N ARG A 568 16.65 -0.20 13.42
CA ARG A 568 17.39 0.99 12.93
C ARG A 568 18.88 0.94 13.28
N ARG A 569 19.33 -0.11 13.96
CA ARG A 569 20.72 -0.27 14.37
C ARG A 569 21.51 -0.95 13.25
N LEU A 570 22.66 -0.37 12.87
CA LEU A 570 23.53 -0.94 11.84
C LEU A 570 24.07 -2.33 12.23
N GLN A 571 24.41 -2.55 13.50
CA GLN A 571 25.05 -3.80 13.94
C GLN A 571 24.16 -5.05 13.72
N PRO A 572 22.87 -5.11 14.12
CA PRO A 572 22.04 -6.25 13.78
C PRO A 572 21.73 -6.37 12.28
N GLN A 573 21.67 -5.26 11.53
CA GLN A 573 21.53 -5.32 10.07
C GLN A 573 22.75 -6.00 9.43
N LEU A 574 23.96 -5.59 9.81
CA LEU A 574 25.20 -6.23 9.36
C LEU A 574 25.30 -7.69 9.79
N PHE A 575 24.90 -8.00 11.04
CA PHE A 575 24.85 -9.39 11.50
C PHE A 575 23.93 -10.25 10.63
N MET A 576 22.70 -9.79 10.35
CA MET A 576 21.77 -10.51 9.49
C MET A 576 22.31 -10.64 8.06
N LEU A 577 22.89 -9.57 7.50
CA LEU A 577 23.48 -9.59 6.16
C LEU A 577 24.62 -10.61 6.06
N VAL A 578 25.58 -10.58 6.99
CA VAL A 578 26.70 -11.52 7.01
C VAL A 578 26.19 -12.93 7.27
N LEU A 579 25.26 -13.14 8.20
CA LEU A 579 24.68 -14.45 8.48
C LEU A 579 23.99 -15.03 7.23
N THR A 580 23.13 -14.26 6.56
CA THR A 580 22.46 -14.69 5.33
C THR A 580 23.45 -14.97 4.22
N ALA A 581 24.45 -14.11 3.99
CA ALA A 581 25.49 -14.35 3.00
C ALA A 581 26.28 -15.63 3.29
N THR A 582 26.56 -15.90 4.57
CA THR A 582 27.28 -17.11 5.00
C THR A 582 26.44 -18.37 4.79
N LEU A 583 25.16 -18.33 5.15
CA LEU A 583 24.23 -19.44 4.93
C LEU A 583 24.08 -19.73 3.44
N LEU A 584 23.90 -18.70 2.61
CA LEU A 584 23.79 -18.84 1.16
C LEU A 584 25.10 -19.36 0.54
N GLY A 585 26.26 -18.91 1.02
CA GLY A 585 27.56 -19.42 0.56
C GLY A 585 27.83 -20.87 1.00
N PHE A 586 27.28 -21.28 2.14
CA PHE A 586 27.41 -22.65 2.64
C PHE A 586 26.54 -23.66 1.89
N ILE A 587 25.36 -23.26 1.38
CA ILE A 587 24.42 -24.15 0.68
C ILE A 587 25.09 -24.93 -0.48
N PRO A 588 25.75 -24.29 -1.47
CA PRO A 588 26.41 -25.02 -2.56
C PRO A 588 27.52 -25.94 -2.07
N MET A 589 28.27 -25.53 -1.04
CA MET A 589 29.35 -26.31 -0.46
C MET A 589 28.83 -27.58 0.24
N TYR A 590 27.68 -27.48 0.91
CA TYR A 590 27.03 -28.61 1.56
C TYR A 590 26.46 -29.61 0.54
N PHE A 591 25.78 -29.13 -0.50
CA PHE A 591 25.13 -30.01 -1.49
C PHE A 591 26.08 -30.56 -2.55
N SER A 592 27.07 -29.78 -3.00
CA SER A 592 27.99 -30.18 -4.08
C SER A 592 29.30 -30.77 -3.56
N GLY A 593 29.54 -30.69 -2.25
CA GLY A 593 30.82 -31.02 -1.62
C GLY A 593 31.92 -29.99 -1.93
N LEU A 594 32.94 -29.96 -1.08
CA LEU A 594 34.16 -29.19 -1.32
C LEU A 594 35.28 -30.13 -1.78
N THR A 595 35.69 -30.01 -3.04
CA THR A 595 36.82 -30.76 -3.60
C THR A 595 38.08 -29.89 -3.71
N TRP A 596 39.21 -30.45 -3.29
CA TRP A 596 40.54 -29.89 -3.47
C TRP A 596 41.05 -30.19 -4.88
N GLY A 597 41.93 -29.36 -5.42
CA GLY A 597 42.64 -29.68 -6.66
C GLY A 597 44.10 -30.10 -6.44
N ASP A 598 44.74 -30.57 -7.51
CA ASP A 598 46.11 -31.10 -7.50
C ASP A 598 47.15 -30.15 -8.12
N ARG A 599 46.86 -28.84 -8.15
CA ARG A 599 47.81 -27.85 -8.68
C ARG A 599 49.12 -27.87 -7.86
N PRO A 600 50.30 -27.91 -8.50
CA PRO A 600 51.58 -27.83 -7.81
C PRO A 600 51.66 -26.60 -6.90
N LYS A 601 52.09 -26.81 -5.66
CA LYS A 601 52.15 -25.77 -4.62
C LYS A 601 53.53 -25.11 -4.63
N ILE A 602 53.56 -23.79 -4.42
CA ILE A 602 54.82 -23.06 -4.23
C ILE A 602 55.37 -23.42 -2.84
N PRO A 603 56.67 -23.76 -2.70
CA PRO A 603 57.28 -24.03 -1.40
C PRO A 603 57.09 -22.86 -0.42
N GLY A 604 56.71 -23.17 0.82
CA GLY A 604 56.50 -22.15 1.84
C GLY A 604 57.81 -21.48 2.26
N SER A 605 57.85 -20.15 2.25
CA SER A 605 58.96 -19.36 2.79
C SER A 605 58.67 -18.99 4.25
N GLY A 606 59.61 -19.26 5.16
CA GLY A 606 59.50 -18.86 6.57
C GLY A 606 59.30 -17.34 6.73
N VAL A 607 59.96 -16.53 5.88
CA VAL A 607 59.82 -15.07 5.86
C VAL A 607 58.39 -14.65 5.50
N PHE A 608 57.79 -15.30 4.51
CA PHE A 608 56.42 -15.02 4.07
C PHE A 608 55.39 -15.40 5.14
N VAL A 609 55.63 -16.51 5.86
CA VAL A 609 54.79 -16.91 7.01
C VAL A 609 54.88 -15.87 8.13
N THR A 610 56.09 -15.44 8.49
CA THR A 610 56.28 -14.41 9.53
C THR A 610 55.57 -13.11 9.18
N LEU A 611 55.63 -12.67 7.92
CA LEU A 611 54.93 -11.48 7.42
C LEU A 611 53.41 -11.56 7.67
N TRP A 612 52.78 -12.70 7.34
CA TRP A 612 51.35 -12.88 7.55
C TRP A 612 50.97 -13.10 9.01
N LEU A 613 51.85 -13.68 9.83
CA LEU A 613 51.64 -13.74 11.28
C LEU A 613 51.59 -12.35 11.92
N ILE A 614 52.46 -11.44 11.46
CA ILE A 614 52.43 -10.02 11.87
C ILE A 614 51.10 -9.38 11.44
N ALA A 615 50.68 -9.57 10.19
CA ALA A 615 49.40 -9.05 9.69
C ALA A 615 48.20 -9.56 10.51
N ILE A 616 48.16 -10.86 10.83
CA ILE A 616 47.09 -11.47 11.64
C ILE A 616 47.08 -10.88 13.05
N ALA A 617 48.25 -10.77 13.70
CA ALA A 617 48.37 -10.19 15.03
C ALA A 617 47.89 -8.73 15.07
N CYS A 618 48.29 -7.92 14.07
CA CYS A 618 47.84 -6.55 13.92
C CYS A 618 46.34 -6.43 13.63
N ALA A 619 45.76 -7.29 12.79
CA ALA A 619 44.32 -7.30 12.50
C ALA A 619 43.48 -7.63 13.76
N LEU A 620 43.89 -8.66 14.51
CA LEU A 620 43.25 -9.01 15.79
C LEU A 620 43.42 -7.91 16.82
N GLY A 621 44.62 -7.32 16.90
CA GLY A 621 44.93 -6.17 17.75
C GLY A 621 44.07 -4.95 17.41
N ALA A 622 43.89 -4.63 16.12
CA ALA A 622 43.05 -3.53 15.66
C ALA A 622 41.59 -3.73 16.06
N ALA A 623 41.05 -4.95 15.88
CA ALA A 623 39.68 -5.29 16.30
C ALA A 623 39.48 -5.18 17.82
N TRP A 624 40.49 -5.57 18.60
CA TRP A 624 40.49 -5.46 20.06
C TRP A 624 40.56 -3.99 20.53
N GLN A 625 41.48 -3.23 19.96
CA GLN A 625 41.78 -1.85 20.35
C GLN A 625 40.76 -0.82 19.82
N GLY A 626 40.06 -1.12 18.74
CA GLY A 626 39.19 -0.18 18.03
C GLY A 626 38.06 0.45 18.88
N LYS A 627 37.69 -0.17 20.00
CA LYS A 627 36.67 0.38 20.91
C LYS A 627 37.16 1.60 21.70
N TYR A 628 38.40 1.56 22.19
CA TYR A 628 38.93 2.54 23.15
C TYR A 628 40.16 3.28 22.61
N HIS A 629 41.07 2.57 21.94
CA HIS A 629 42.33 3.10 21.42
C HIS A 629 42.32 3.15 19.89
N ARG A 630 41.50 4.04 19.32
CA ARG A 630 41.29 4.14 17.85
C ARG A 630 42.56 4.50 17.07
N LEU A 631 43.45 5.30 17.64
CA LEU A 631 44.74 5.62 17.01
C LEU A 631 45.63 4.38 16.89
N ALA A 632 45.72 3.59 17.97
CA ALA A 632 46.46 2.33 17.95
C ALA A 632 45.83 1.33 16.97
N ALA A 633 44.50 1.24 16.93
CA ALA A 633 43.81 0.39 15.96
C ALA A 633 44.09 0.82 14.51
N LEU A 634 44.12 2.12 14.21
CA LEU A 634 44.45 2.63 12.89
C LEU A 634 45.89 2.29 12.49
N ILE A 635 46.86 2.50 13.38
CA ILE A 635 48.27 2.14 13.13
C ILE A 635 48.40 0.64 12.82
N MET A 636 47.71 -0.21 13.59
CA MET A 636 47.70 -1.65 13.36
C MET A 636 47.06 -2.04 12.02
N VAL A 637 46.00 -1.35 11.58
CA VAL A 637 45.42 -1.53 10.23
C VAL A 637 46.43 -1.13 9.15
N SER A 638 47.18 -0.03 9.35
CA SER A 638 48.21 0.39 8.39
C SER A 638 49.36 -0.59 8.28
N VAL A 639 49.74 -1.27 9.38
CA VAL A 639 50.70 -2.39 9.31
C VAL A 639 50.15 -3.51 8.43
N CYS A 640 48.86 -3.87 8.54
CA CYS A 640 48.24 -4.85 7.64
C CYS A 640 48.28 -4.41 6.16
N GLY A 641 48.04 -3.11 5.89
CA GLY A 641 48.17 -2.53 4.56
C GLY A 641 49.60 -2.64 4.00
N LEU A 642 50.61 -2.38 4.84
CA LEU A 642 52.02 -2.54 4.47
C LEU A 642 52.39 -4.02 4.20
N MET A 643 51.92 -4.95 5.03
CA MET A 643 52.13 -6.39 4.80
C MET A 643 51.48 -6.84 3.48
N THR A 644 50.32 -6.29 3.13
CA THR A 644 49.65 -6.52 1.85
C THR A 644 50.47 -5.95 0.68
N CYS A 645 51.02 -4.74 0.83
CA CYS A 645 51.93 -4.14 -0.15
C CYS A 645 53.18 -5.01 -0.41
N ILE A 646 53.84 -5.48 0.65
CA ILE A 646 55.01 -6.37 0.51
C ILE A 646 54.60 -7.70 -0.14
N THR A 647 53.40 -8.21 0.15
CA THR A 647 52.85 -9.41 -0.52
C THR A 647 52.68 -9.19 -2.02
N PHE A 648 52.20 -8.02 -2.46
CA PHE A 648 52.12 -7.70 -3.89
C PHE A 648 53.50 -7.65 -4.55
N VAL A 649 54.51 -7.07 -3.89
CA VAL A 649 55.89 -7.10 -4.38
C VAL A 649 56.40 -8.54 -4.48
N TRP A 650 56.11 -9.38 -3.48
CA TRP A 650 56.52 -10.80 -3.46
C TRP A 650 55.94 -11.58 -4.64
N PHE A 651 54.70 -11.27 -5.05
CA PHE A 651 54.05 -11.86 -6.21
C PHE A 651 54.29 -11.11 -7.52
N SER A 652 55.31 -10.25 -7.58
CA SER A 652 55.69 -9.49 -8.78
C SER A 652 54.56 -8.60 -9.34
N ALA A 653 53.76 -8.00 -8.46
CA ALA A 653 52.70 -7.05 -8.78
C ALA A 653 53.09 -5.61 -8.32
N PRO A 654 54.08 -4.97 -8.96
CA PRO A 654 54.61 -3.68 -8.52
C PRO A 654 53.60 -2.51 -8.60
N ASP A 655 52.71 -2.49 -9.60
CA ASP A 655 51.68 -1.45 -9.74
C ASP A 655 50.66 -1.50 -8.59
N LEU A 656 50.24 -2.70 -8.19
CA LEU A 656 49.36 -2.90 -7.05
C LEU A 656 50.07 -2.52 -5.74
N ALA A 657 51.35 -2.85 -5.60
CA ALA A 657 52.13 -2.48 -4.43
C ALA A 657 52.24 -0.94 -4.28
N LEU A 658 52.61 -0.24 -5.36
CA LEU A 658 52.68 1.23 -5.37
C LEU A 658 51.32 1.85 -5.05
N THR A 659 50.25 1.37 -5.69
CA THR A 659 48.89 1.86 -5.44
C THR A 659 48.49 1.63 -3.98
N GLN A 660 48.67 0.42 -3.46
CA GLN A 660 48.31 0.05 -2.09
C GLN A 660 49.06 0.92 -1.06
N LEU A 661 50.36 1.15 -1.26
CA LEU A 661 51.16 1.96 -0.35
C LEU A 661 50.65 3.40 -0.29
N VAL A 662 50.40 4.02 -1.44
CA VAL A 662 49.96 5.42 -1.48
C VAL A 662 48.51 5.56 -1.00
N VAL A 663 47.63 4.63 -1.37
CA VAL A 663 46.25 4.59 -0.86
C VAL A 663 46.25 4.46 0.66
N GLU A 664 47.07 3.57 1.23
CA GLU A 664 47.17 3.39 2.69
C GLU A 664 47.58 4.69 3.39
N VAL A 665 48.54 5.43 2.83
CA VAL A 665 48.97 6.72 3.36
C VAL A 665 47.82 7.73 3.30
N VAL A 666 47.14 7.86 2.15
CA VAL A 666 46.02 8.80 1.97
C VAL A 666 44.87 8.48 2.91
N THR A 667 44.42 7.22 2.97
CA THR A 667 43.29 6.80 3.81
C THR A 667 43.62 6.97 5.29
N THR A 668 44.83 6.61 5.72
CA THR A 668 45.29 6.79 7.10
C THR A 668 45.22 8.27 7.49
N VAL A 669 45.74 9.17 6.66
CA VAL A 669 45.70 10.61 6.95
C VAL A 669 44.26 11.13 6.99
N LEU A 670 43.41 10.77 6.01
CA LEU A 670 42.01 11.20 6.00
C LEU A 670 41.23 10.69 7.21
N ILE A 671 41.46 9.44 7.63
CA ILE A 671 40.84 8.87 8.83
C ILE A 671 41.37 9.58 10.08
N LEU A 672 42.68 9.85 10.20
CA LEU A 672 43.25 10.61 11.33
C LEU A 672 42.61 11.99 11.47
N LEU A 673 42.41 12.71 10.35
CA LEU A 673 41.72 14.00 10.33
C LEU A 673 40.26 13.88 10.80
N GLY A 674 39.59 12.77 10.46
CA GLY A 674 38.24 12.45 10.94
C GLY A 674 38.18 12.03 12.41
N LEU A 675 39.18 11.29 12.92
CA LEU A 675 39.23 10.75 14.28
C LEU A 675 39.11 11.85 15.34
N ARG A 676 39.64 13.05 15.07
CA ARG A 676 39.53 14.23 15.96
C ARG A 676 38.09 14.55 16.34
N TRP A 677 37.15 14.37 15.42
CA TRP A 677 35.74 14.76 15.59
C TRP A 677 34.90 13.72 16.31
N MET A 678 35.48 12.57 16.65
CA MET A 678 34.76 11.54 17.36
C MET A 678 35.04 11.60 18.87
N PRO A 679 34.00 11.55 19.71
CA PRO A 679 34.17 11.57 21.16
C PRO A 679 34.99 10.37 21.63
N ARG A 680 35.93 10.64 22.54
CA ARG A 680 36.70 9.60 23.24
C ARG A 680 35.75 8.84 24.17
N ARG A 681 35.83 7.52 24.15
CA ARG A 681 34.99 6.69 25.01
C ARG A 681 35.67 6.54 26.36
N ASN A 682 35.00 6.96 27.44
CA ASN A 682 35.55 6.84 28.78
C ASN A 682 35.52 5.37 29.24
N GLU A 683 36.65 4.87 29.70
CA GLU A 683 36.81 3.52 30.26
C GLU A 683 36.28 3.44 31.70
N ASP A 684 36.34 4.56 32.42
CA ASP A 684 36.01 4.66 33.84
C ASP A 684 34.50 4.54 34.14
N VAL A 685 33.66 4.66 33.11
CA VAL A 685 32.20 4.51 33.24
C VAL A 685 31.85 3.02 33.18
N ALA A 686 31.77 2.39 34.35
CA ALA A 686 31.44 0.97 34.48
C ALA A 686 30.01 0.68 33.98
N PRO A 687 29.81 -0.20 32.98
CA PRO A 687 28.48 -0.61 32.55
C PRO A 687 27.82 -1.50 33.61
N SER A 688 26.49 -1.42 33.71
CA SER A 688 25.69 -2.31 34.58
C SER A 688 25.94 -3.79 34.28
N VAL A 689 25.70 -4.66 35.28
CA VAL A 689 25.92 -6.11 35.19
C VAL A 689 25.16 -6.73 34.01
N SER A 690 23.89 -6.37 33.83
CA SER A 690 23.05 -6.81 32.70
C SER A 690 23.60 -6.37 31.34
N THR A 691 24.11 -5.14 31.26
CA THR A 691 24.75 -4.62 30.03
C THR A 691 26.03 -5.37 29.70
N ARG A 692 26.81 -5.77 30.72
CA ARG A 692 28.05 -6.54 30.56
C ARG A 692 27.77 -7.95 30.02
N LEU A 693 26.77 -8.64 30.57
CA LEU A 693 26.34 -9.97 30.11
C LEU A 693 25.86 -9.93 28.66
N ASN A 694 24.94 -9.02 28.33
CA ASN A 694 24.44 -8.86 26.96
C ASN A 694 25.55 -8.51 25.95
N ALA A 695 26.51 -7.67 26.37
CA ALA A 695 27.66 -7.34 25.53
C ALA A 695 28.58 -8.55 25.31
N ARG A 696 28.76 -9.41 26.32
CA ARG A 696 29.56 -10.63 26.22
C ARG A 696 28.92 -11.64 25.28
N THR A 697 27.65 -11.96 25.45
CA THR A 697 26.91 -12.89 24.57
C THR A 697 26.97 -12.42 23.12
N ARG A 698 26.73 -11.13 22.88
CA ARG A 698 26.80 -10.53 21.55
C ARG A 698 28.20 -10.63 20.94
N ARG A 699 29.26 -10.35 21.73
CA ARG A 699 30.65 -10.48 21.25
C ARG A 699 31.01 -11.91 20.89
N ILE A 700 30.60 -12.88 21.71
CA ILE A 700 30.83 -14.29 21.43
C ILE A 700 30.13 -14.68 20.13
N ARG A 701 28.86 -14.30 19.95
CA ARG A 701 28.11 -14.53 18.71
C ARG A 701 28.76 -13.90 17.48
N ASP A 702 29.18 -12.64 17.59
CA ASP A 702 29.79 -11.92 16.48
C ASP A 702 31.18 -12.52 16.16
N LEU A 703 31.93 -12.97 17.18
CA LEU A 703 33.20 -13.67 17.03
C LEU A 703 33.02 -15.04 16.37
N THR A 704 32.03 -15.83 16.80
CA THR A 704 31.75 -17.15 16.21
C THR A 704 31.36 -17.03 14.75
N LEU A 705 30.52 -16.05 14.39
CA LEU A 705 30.17 -15.79 13.00
C LEU A 705 31.39 -15.33 12.19
N SER A 706 32.19 -14.41 12.72
CA SER A 706 33.39 -13.90 12.03
C SER A 706 34.42 -15.01 11.80
N ALA A 707 34.61 -15.90 12.78
CA ALA A 707 35.50 -17.05 12.66
C ALA A 707 34.97 -18.04 11.61
N LEU A 708 33.67 -18.34 11.61
CA LEU A 708 33.05 -19.23 10.62
C LEU A 708 33.18 -18.68 9.20
N VAL A 709 32.94 -17.38 9.02
CA VAL A 709 33.14 -16.69 7.73
C VAL A 709 34.61 -16.73 7.31
N GLY A 710 35.52 -16.38 8.22
CA GLY A 710 36.96 -16.36 7.92
C GLY A 710 37.49 -17.74 7.53
N VAL A 711 37.15 -18.79 8.29
CA VAL A 711 37.52 -20.18 7.97
C VAL A 711 36.85 -20.62 6.67
N GLY A 712 35.57 -20.34 6.47
CA GLY A 712 34.86 -20.66 5.23
C GLY A 712 35.51 -20.04 4.00
N MET A 713 35.85 -18.75 4.06
CA MET A 713 36.55 -18.05 2.98
C MET A 713 37.97 -18.60 2.76
N ALA A 714 38.68 -18.96 3.83
CA ALA A 714 40.00 -19.59 3.71
C ALA A 714 39.93 -20.95 3.02
N LEU A 715 38.96 -21.80 3.39
CA LEU A 715 38.73 -23.11 2.76
C LEU A 715 38.32 -22.96 1.29
N LEU A 716 37.42 -22.02 0.99
CA LEU A 716 36.98 -21.73 -0.38
C LEU A 716 38.14 -21.22 -1.24
N SER A 717 38.93 -20.27 -0.72
CA SER A 717 40.12 -19.75 -1.39
C SER A 717 41.15 -20.86 -1.65
N TYR A 718 41.42 -21.71 -0.66
CA TYR A 718 42.31 -22.85 -0.82
C TYR A 718 41.80 -23.86 -1.86
N ALA A 719 40.49 -24.17 -1.86
CA ALA A 719 39.88 -25.04 -2.87
C ALA A 719 39.96 -24.45 -4.28
N MET A 720 39.76 -23.13 -4.44
CA MET A 720 39.89 -22.45 -5.72
C MET A 720 41.34 -22.40 -6.22
N LEU A 721 42.29 -22.04 -5.36
CA LEU A 721 43.70 -21.89 -5.74
C LEU A 721 44.40 -23.22 -6.06
N THR A 722 43.91 -24.34 -5.51
CA THR A 722 44.45 -25.68 -5.77
C THR A 722 43.91 -26.32 -7.05
N ARG A 723 42.85 -25.78 -7.66
CA ARG A 723 42.27 -26.28 -8.92
C ARG A 723 43.04 -25.76 -10.14
N GLN A 724 42.99 -26.55 -11.22
CA GLN A 724 43.43 -26.10 -12.54
C GLN A 724 42.39 -25.19 -13.17
N THR A 725 42.83 -24.04 -13.70
CA THR A 725 41.97 -23.08 -14.39
C THR A 725 41.78 -23.48 -15.86
N PRO A 726 40.55 -23.76 -16.35
CA PRO A 726 40.35 -24.33 -17.68
C PRO A 726 40.67 -23.37 -18.84
N ASN A 727 40.58 -22.05 -18.64
CA ASN A 727 40.75 -21.03 -19.70
C ASN A 727 41.56 -19.83 -19.17
N ALA A 728 42.88 -19.85 -19.35
CA ALA A 728 43.74 -18.76 -18.89
C ALA A 728 43.78 -17.61 -19.92
N ILE A 729 42.89 -16.63 -19.77
CA ILE A 729 42.92 -15.37 -20.55
C ILE A 729 44.21 -14.55 -20.34
N SER A 730 45.07 -14.94 -19.40
CA SER A 730 46.36 -14.28 -19.13
C SER A 730 47.32 -14.37 -20.32
N SER A 731 47.35 -15.50 -21.04
CA SER A 731 48.22 -15.64 -22.22
C SER A 731 47.84 -14.69 -23.35
N PHE A 732 46.53 -14.41 -23.50
CA PHE A 732 46.03 -13.40 -24.43
C PHE A 732 46.57 -12.01 -24.08
N TYR A 733 46.40 -11.53 -22.86
CA TYR A 733 46.89 -10.20 -22.48
C TYR A 733 48.42 -10.10 -22.53
N LEU A 734 49.15 -11.13 -22.11
CA LEU A 734 50.62 -11.14 -22.17
C LEU A 734 51.14 -11.08 -23.62
N SER A 735 50.50 -11.79 -24.55
CA SER A 735 50.92 -11.81 -25.96
C SER A 735 50.45 -10.60 -26.76
N ARG A 736 49.35 -9.94 -26.34
CA ARG A 736 48.73 -8.82 -27.07
C ARG A 736 49.01 -7.43 -26.49
N ALA A 737 49.50 -7.30 -25.26
CA ALA A 737 49.73 -6.00 -24.63
C ALA A 737 50.68 -5.07 -25.41
N LEU A 738 51.80 -5.58 -25.90
CA LEU A 738 52.73 -4.79 -26.71
C LEU A 738 52.26 -4.62 -28.18
N PRO A 739 51.89 -5.68 -28.93
CA PRO A 739 51.56 -5.51 -30.35
C PRO A 739 50.23 -4.83 -30.62
N GLU A 740 49.24 -4.93 -29.71
CA GLU A 740 47.91 -4.31 -29.90
C GLU A 740 47.68 -3.12 -28.97
N GLY A 741 48.15 -3.20 -27.71
CA GLY A 741 48.01 -2.11 -26.72
C GLY A 741 49.18 -1.12 -26.68
N GLY A 742 50.29 -1.42 -27.38
CA GLY A 742 51.45 -0.55 -27.53
C GLY A 742 52.36 -0.38 -26.31
N GLY A 743 52.13 -1.13 -25.22
CA GLY A 743 52.85 -0.95 -23.97
C GLY A 743 53.41 -2.24 -23.39
N THR A 744 54.59 -2.17 -22.75
CA THR A 744 55.18 -3.32 -22.04
C THR A 744 54.60 -3.51 -20.64
N ASN A 745 53.95 -2.50 -20.06
CA ASN A 745 53.25 -2.66 -18.79
C ASN A 745 51.85 -3.24 -19.02
N VAL A 746 51.75 -4.57 -18.94
CA VAL A 746 50.51 -5.32 -19.16
C VAL A 746 49.39 -4.87 -18.21
N VAL A 747 49.70 -4.50 -16.96
CA VAL A 747 48.69 -4.04 -16.00
C VAL A 747 48.11 -2.70 -16.43
N ASN A 748 48.97 -1.72 -16.71
CA ASN A 748 48.50 -0.39 -17.14
C ASN A 748 47.75 -0.48 -18.47
N VAL A 749 48.28 -1.21 -19.46
CA VAL A 749 47.62 -1.44 -20.75
C VAL A 749 46.23 -2.08 -20.56
N MET A 750 46.08 -3.05 -19.65
CA MET A 750 44.75 -3.59 -19.33
C MET A 750 43.82 -2.52 -18.76
N LEU A 751 44.30 -1.66 -17.85
CA LEU A 751 43.47 -0.64 -17.19
C LEU A 751 43.08 0.52 -18.11
N VAL A 752 43.91 0.88 -19.10
CA VAL A 752 43.67 2.06 -19.95
C VAL A 752 43.14 1.69 -21.34
N ASP A 753 43.33 0.45 -21.79
CA ASP A 753 42.95 -0.02 -23.13
C ASP A 753 41.96 -1.20 -23.06
N PHE A 754 42.44 -2.44 -22.90
CA PHE A 754 41.59 -3.65 -22.97
C PHE A 754 40.37 -3.62 -22.04
N ARG A 755 40.51 -2.99 -20.86
CA ARG A 755 39.47 -2.80 -19.85
C ARG A 755 39.40 -1.34 -19.38
N GLY A 756 39.66 -0.40 -20.29
CA GLY A 756 39.54 1.05 -20.05
C GLY A 756 38.19 1.48 -19.46
N PHE A 757 37.12 0.73 -19.77
CA PHE A 757 35.79 0.98 -19.24
C PHE A 757 35.68 0.73 -17.73
N ASP A 758 36.40 -0.25 -17.18
CA ASP A 758 36.40 -0.54 -15.74
C ASP A 758 37.04 0.65 -14.99
N THR A 759 38.20 1.14 -15.46
CA THR A 759 38.88 2.31 -14.89
C THR A 759 38.07 3.59 -15.04
N PHE A 760 37.34 3.77 -16.16
CA PHE A 760 36.39 4.88 -16.32
C PHE A 760 35.28 4.83 -15.25
N GLY A 761 34.76 3.64 -14.96
CA GLY A 761 33.79 3.42 -13.88
C GLY A 761 34.39 3.77 -12.51
N GLU A 762 35.60 3.30 -12.21
CA GLU A 762 36.30 3.56 -10.94
C GLU A 762 36.51 5.05 -10.66
N ILE A 763 37.00 5.82 -11.64
CA ILE A 763 37.20 7.27 -11.45
C ILE A 763 35.87 8.02 -11.29
N THR A 764 34.80 7.54 -11.94
CA THR A 764 33.46 8.07 -11.78
C THR A 764 32.94 7.81 -10.36
N VAL A 765 33.15 6.61 -9.83
CA VAL A 765 32.83 6.26 -8.43
C VAL A 765 33.63 7.14 -7.47
N LEU A 766 34.92 7.35 -7.71
CA LEU A 766 35.76 8.20 -6.87
C LEU A 766 35.25 9.65 -6.81
N ALA A 767 34.87 10.22 -7.96
CA ALA A 767 34.27 11.55 -8.03
C ALA A 767 32.92 11.60 -7.29
N ALA A 768 32.07 10.59 -7.46
CA ALA A 768 30.78 10.51 -6.76
C ALA A 768 30.96 10.41 -5.24
N VAL A 769 31.93 9.63 -4.76
CA VAL A 769 32.28 9.53 -3.34
C VAL A 769 32.76 10.88 -2.82
N ALA A 770 33.67 11.57 -3.53
CA ALA A 770 34.18 12.87 -3.13
C ALA A 770 33.07 13.93 -3.02
N LEU A 771 32.17 13.98 -4.00
CA LEU A 771 30.99 14.86 -3.98
C LEU A 771 30.04 14.53 -2.82
N THR A 772 29.82 13.25 -2.55
CA THR A 772 28.97 12.79 -1.45
C THR A 772 29.56 13.17 -0.10
N VAL A 773 30.86 12.95 0.10
CA VAL A 773 31.58 13.35 1.31
C VAL A 773 31.49 14.87 1.50
N PHE A 774 31.74 15.65 0.45
CA PHE A 774 31.60 17.10 0.49
C PHE A 774 30.17 17.52 0.87
N ALA A 775 29.13 16.91 0.28
CA ALA A 775 27.73 17.23 0.57
C ALA A 775 27.34 16.89 2.02
N LEU A 776 27.76 15.73 2.52
CA LEU A 776 27.53 15.30 3.91
C LEU A 776 28.25 16.22 4.91
N LEU A 777 29.52 16.54 4.65
CA LEU A 777 30.32 17.37 5.53
C LEU A 777 29.94 18.85 5.48
N ARG A 778 29.36 19.34 4.37
CA ARG A 778 28.92 20.74 4.26
C ARG A 778 27.95 21.15 5.37
N ARG A 779 27.11 20.22 5.85
CA ARG A 779 26.14 20.42 6.95
C ARG A 779 26.49 19.65 8.23
N PHE A 780 27.71 19.13 8.32
CA PHE A 780 28.16 18.41 9.50
C PHE A 780 28.18 19.35 10.72
N ARG A 781 27.67 18.85 11.86
CA ARG A 781 27.72 19.53 13.15
C ARG A 781 28.45 18.60 14.11
N PRO A 782 29.67 18.96 14.56
CA PRO A 782 30.44 18.11 15.46
C PRO A 782 29.69 17.92 16.79
N PRO A 783 29.81 16.74 17.43
CA PRO A 783 29.32 16.53 18.79
C PRO A 783 29.90 17.58 19.75
N LYS A 784 29.08 18.11 20.68
CA LYS A 784 29.47 19.20 21.60
C LYS A 784 30.78 18.91 22.34
N GLU A 785 30.99 17.66 22.73
CA GLU A 785 32.16 17.16 23.45
C GLU A 785 33.47 17.25 22.63
N SER A 786 33.37 17.27 21.31
CA SER A 786 34.52 17.33 20.38
C SER A 786 34.87 18.75 19.91
N ILE A 787 34.08 19.76 20.31
CA ILE A 787 34.29 21.17 19.91
C ILE A 787 35.47 21.79 20.69
N ALA A 788 35.63 21.42 21.96
CA ALA A 788 36.70 21.92 22.80
C ALA A 788 38.07 21.37 22.37
N LEU A 789 39.13 22.15 22.58
CA LEU A 789 40.50 21.70 22.30
C LEU A 789 40.85 20.47 23.17
N PRO A 790 41.64 19.51 22.64
CA PRO A 790 42.20 18.40 23.40
C PRO A 790 42.85 18.86 24.71
N THR A 791 42.82 18.00 25.75
CA THR A 791 43.44 18.31 27.04
C THR A 791 44.92 18.64 26.91
N GLN A 792 45.65 17.94 26.05
CA GLN A 792 47.06 18.23 25.78
C GLN A 792 47.31 19.66 25.27
N GLN A 793 46.38 20.21 24.47
CA GLN A 793 46.49 21.58 23.96
C GLN A 793 46.04 22.62 25.00
N ARG A 794 45.10 22.26 25.87
CA ARG A 794 44.63 23.13 26.96
C ARG A 794 45.62 23.29 28.12
N LEU A 795 46.56 22.37 28.28
CA LEU A 795 47.54 22.35 29.37
C LEU A 795 48.82 23.17 29.08
N LEU A 796 48.96 23.72 27.87
CA LEU A 796 50.08 24.59 27.50
C LEU A 796 49.91 26.00 28.08
N ALA A 797 51.02 26.61 28.52
CA ALA A 797 51.03 27.97 29.08
C ALA A 797 50.60 29.00 28.02
N ARG A 798 49.68 29.91 28.37
CA ARG A 798 49.07 30.91 27.45
C ARG A 798 50.10 31.81 26.74
N ASP A 799 51.29 31.92 27.29
CA ASP A 799 52.35 32.83 26.86
C ASP A 799 53.28 32.19 25.80
N VAL A 800 53.09 30.90 25.51
CA VAL A 800 53.78 30.21 24.41
C VAL A 800 53.00 30.44 23.13
N VAL A 801 53.45 31.37 22.29
CA VAL A 801 52.88 31.60 20.94
C VAL A 801 53.23 30.41 20.06
N THR A 802 52.41 29.37 20.18
CA THR A 802 52.37 28.22 19.28
C THR A 802 50.95 28.07 18.77
N ASP A 803 50.83 27.55 17.56
CA ASP A 803 49.62 27.09 16.88
C ASP A 803 48.74 26.11 17.71
N LEU A 804 49.26 25.60 18.84
CA LEU A 804 48.53 24.79 19.82
C LEU A 804 47.53 25.58 20.67
N ILE A 805 47.69 26.91 20.81
CA ILE A 805 46.91 27.72 21.77
C ILE A 805 45.80 28.53 21.09
N ASN A 806 45.97 28.97 19.83
CA ASN A 806 44.89 29.67 19.12
C ASN A 806 45.12 29.73 17.58
N PRO A 807 44.53 28.84 16.76
CA PRO A 807 44.60 28.93 15.30
C PRO A 807 43.91 30.18 14.70
N ARG A 808 43.38 31.09 15.53
CA ARG A 808 42.74 32.34 15.11
C ARG A 808 43.72 33.47 14.76
N SER A 809 44.96 33.40 15.25
CA SER A 809 45.93 34.52 15.15
C SER A 809 47.23 34.17 14.44
N ALA A 810 47.44 32.92 14.04
CA ALA A 810 48.64 32.50 13.30
C ALA A 810 48.37 32.61 11.78
N SER A 811 49.05 33.55 11.10
CA SER A 811 49.04 33.68 9.64
C SER A 811 49.83 32.57 8.94
N ASP A 812 50.78 31.93 9.65
CA ASP A 812 51.52 30.74 9.22
C ASP A 812 51.67 29.79 10.42
N THR A 813 51.20 28.54 10.29
CA THR A 813 51.39 27.49 11.31
C THR A 813 52.80 26.89 11.28
N ALA A 814 53.64 27.27 10.31
CA ALA A 814 55.02 26.83 10.19
C ALA A 814 55.99 27.49 11.19
N LEU A 815 55.51 28.32 12.14
CA LEU A 815 56.34 28.95 13.16
C LEU A 815 56.39 28.08 14.43
N GLY A 816 57.59 27.87 15.00
CA GLY A 816 57.78 27.06 16.21
C GLY A 816 58.11 25.59 15.91
N PHE A 817 57.47 24.64 16.61
CA PHE A 817 57.83 23.21 16.52
C PHE A 817 57.51 22.57 15.15
N MET A 818 56.60 23.17 14.37
CA MET A 818 56.28 22.74 12.99
C MET A 818 57.25 23.29 11.94
N MET A 819 58.20 24.15 12.32
CA MET A 819 59.12 24.79 11.36
C MET A 819 59.99 23.78 10.60
N VAL A 820 60.53 22.78 11.31
CA VAL A 820 61.36 21.73 10.68
C VAL A 820 60.50 20.85 9.75
N PRO A 821 59.35 20.28 10.18
CA PRO A 821 58.44 19.61 9.26
C PRO A 821 57.99 20.45 8.06
N ALA A 822 57.74 21.75 8.27
CA ALA A 822 57.29 22.67 7.22
C ALA A 822 58.35 22.93 6.17
N ALA A 823 59.59 23.19 6.59
CA ALA A 823 60.70 23.36 5.67
C ALA A 823 60.90 22.08 4.82
N LEU A 824 60.86 20.91 5.46
CA LEU A 824 61.02 19.63 4.76
C LEU A 824 59.87 19.36 3.77
N VAL A 825 58.61 19.53 4.18
CA VAL A 825 57.46 19.29 3.29
C VAL A 825 57.44 20.28 2.11
N ARG A 826 57.80 21.55 2.35
CA ARG A 826 57.90 22.56 1.28
C ARG A 826 59.01 22.20 0.28
N LEU A 827 60.15 21.68 0.73
CA LEU A 827 61.23 21.19 -0.14
C LEU A 827 60.85 19.89 -0.88
N LEU A 828 60.03 19.04 -0.25
CA LEU A 828 59.55 17.80 -0.87
C LEU A 828 58.50 18.03 -1.94
N LEU A 829 57.77 19.16 -1.94
CA LEU A 829 56.69 19.40 -2.89
C LEU A 829 57.14 19.38 -4.38
N PRO A 830 58.20 20.10 -4.81
CA PRO A 830 58.72 19.98 -6.17
C PRO A 830 59.22 18.57 -6.52
N ILE A 831 59.82 17.88 -5.55
CA ILE A 831 60.32 16.51 -5.71
C ILE A 831 59.16 15.54 -5.90
N ALA A 832 58.11 15.64 -5.08
CA ALA A 832 56.92 14.81 -5.19
C ALA A 832 56.16 15.06 -6.48
N PHE A 833 56.10 16.32 -6.95
CA PHE A 833 55.57 16.64 -8.28
C PHE A 833 56.39 15.99 -9.39
N MET A 834 57.72 16.08 -9.33
CA MET A 834 58.61 15.42 -10.30
C MET A 834 58.43 13.89 -10.29
N ILE A 835 58.34 13.26 -9.11
CA ILE A 835 58.09 11.82 -8.97
C ILE A 835 56.71 11.45 -9.53
N SER A 836 55.69 12.26 -9.25
CA SER A 836 54.34 12.08 -9.79
C SER A 836 54.35 12.11 -11.32
N MET A 837 54.98 13.12 -11.93
CA MET A 837 55.12 13.21 -13.39
C MET A 837 55.98 12.08 -13.98
N TYR A 838 57.02 11.64 -13.27
CA TYR A 838 57.83 10.49 -13.67
C TYR A 838 57.02 9.20 -13.70
N LEU A 839 56.23 8.92 -12.65
CA LEU A 839 55.34 7.76 -12.58
C LEU A 839 54.23 7.84 -13.62
N PHE A 840 53.75 9.04 -13.93
CA PHE A 840 52.76 9.29 -14.98
C PHE A 840 53.33 8.93 -16.36
N MET A 841 54.48 9.51 -16.72
CA MET A 841 55.09 9.34 -18.05
C MET A 841 55.55 7.91 -18.33
N ARG A 842 56.03 7.18 -17.32
CA ARG A 842 56.54 5.80 -17.52
C ARG A 842 55.45 4.73 -17.50
N GLY A 843 54.22 5.05 -17.08
CA GLY A 843 53.18 4.10 -16.72
C GLY A 843 52.82 3.09 -17.82
N HIS A 844 52.94 3.49 -19.09
CA HIS A 844 52.65 2.63 -20.23
C HIS A 844 53.64 1.47 -20.41
N ASN A 845 54.88 1.63 -19.94
CA ASN A 845 55.95 0.66 -20.15
C ASN A 845 56.54 0.09 -18.85
N GLN A 846 56.38 0.79 -17.74
CA GLN A 846 56.92 0.43 -16.43
C GLN A 846 55.90 0.74 -15.33
N PRO A 847 56.11 0.24 -14.10
CA PRO A 847 55.16 0.47 -13.02
C PRO A 847 54.92 1.96 -12.76
N GLY A 848 53.65 2.36 -12.74
CA GLY A 848 53.18 3.75 -12.81
C GLY A 848 51.81 3.87 -13.47
N GLY A 849 51.44 5.09 -13.88
CA GLY A 849 50.16 5.40 -14.53
C GLY A 849 49.42 6.58 -13.90
N GLY A 850 48.29 6.97 -14.49
CA GLY A 850 47.52 8.16 -14.08
C GLY A 850 47.05 8.11 -12.63
N PHE A 851 46.62 6.94 -12.16
CA PHE A 851 46.06 6.77 -10.82
C PHE A 851 47.10 6.94 -9.71
N VAL A 852 48.21 6.18 -9.76
CA VAL A 852 49.28 6.24 -8.76
C VAL A 852 49.95 7.61 -8.75
N ALA A 853 50.23 8.17 -9.94
CA ALA A 853 50.78 9.51 -10.06
C ALA A 853 49.86 10.56 -9.38
N GLY A 854 48.55 10.46 -9.61
CA GLY A 854 47.55 11.36 -9.00
C GLY A 854 47.49 11.22 -7.49
N LEU A 855 47.63 10.01 -6.95
CA LEU A 855 47.69 9.79 -5.51
C LEU A 855 48.97 10.34 -4.88
N VAL A 856 50.14 10.15 -5.51
CA VAL A 856 51.41 10.73 -5.02
C VAL A 856 51.32 12.26 -4.96
N MET A 857 50.75 12.88 -5.99
CA MET A 857 50.50 14.33 -5.97
C MET A 857 49.51 14.73 -4.87
N SER A 858 48.45 13.93 -4.68
CA SER A 858 47.48 14.14 -3.61
C SER A 858 48.13 14.08 -2.22
N VAL A 859 49.04 13.13 -1.98
CA VAL A 859 49.80 13.04 -0.72
C VAL A 859 50.64 14.30 -0.51
N ALA A 860 51.32 14.79 -1.56
CA ALA A 860 52.12 16.01 -1.46
C ALA A 860 51.26 17.21 -1.03
N PHE A 861 50.07 17.38 -1.62
CA PHE A 861 49.13 18.41 -1.18
C PHE A 861 48.58 18.16 0.22
N ILE A 862 48.23 16.94 0.58
CA ILE A 862 47.76 16.58 1.92
C ILE A 862 48.79 16.98 2.98
N LEU A 863 50.06 16.66 2.77
CA LEU A 863 51.15 17.03 3.67
C LEU A 863 51.27 18.56 3.77
N GLN A 864 51.12 19.29 2.67
CA GLN A 864 51.12 20.75 2.69
C GLN A 864 49.95 21.32 3.51
N TYR A 865 48.74 20.78 3.36
CA TYR A 865 47.56 21.15 4.16
C TYR A 865 47.73 20.83 5.65
N MET A 866 48.40 19.73 5.98
CA MET A 866 48.68 19.35 7.37
C MET A 866 49.66 20.29 8.05
N VAL A 867 50.69 20.75 7.33
CA VAL A 867 51.80 21.50 7.93
C VAL A 867 51.63 23.01 7.84
N ALA A 868 51.18 23.54 6.70
CA ALA A 868 50.98 24.98 6.50
C ALA A 868 49.58 25.47 6.90
N GLY A 869 48.65 24.55 7.15
CA GLY A 869 47.27 24.86 7.52
C GLY A 869 46.39 25.26 6.33
N THR A 870 45.07 25.17 6.51
CA THR A 870 44.07 25.35 5.45
C THR A 870 44.05 26.75 4.86
N GLN A 871 44.11 27.77 5.71
CA GLN A 871 44.00 29.17 5.30
C GLN A 871 45.21 29.59 4.46
N TRP A 872 46.41 29.19 4.86
CA TRP A 872 47.64 29.49 4.11
C TRP A 872 47.63 28.82 2.74
N VAL A 873 47.28 27.52 2.68
CA VAL A 873 47.28 26.77 1.42
C VAL A 873 46.24 27.33 0.45
N GLU A 874 45.03 27.64 0.91
CA GLU A 874 43.99 28.21 0.03
C GLU A 874 44.26 29.67 -0.38
N ALA A 875 45.01 30.42 0.43
CA ALA A 875 45.44 31.78 0.07
C ALA A 875 46.59 31.79 -0.95
N GLN A 876 47.52 30.83 -0.86
CA GLN A 876 48.72 30.76 -1.70
C GLN A 876 48.58 29.84 -2.93
N MET A 877 47.67 28.86 -2.88
CA MET A 877 47.43 27.91 -3.96
C MET A 877 45.96 28.00 -4.42
N SER A 878 45.74 28.38 -5.68
CA SER A 878 44.40 28.47 -6.27
C SER A 878 43.87 27.09 -6.68
N LEU A 879 43.69 26.19 -5.73
CA LEU A 879 43.18 24.83 -5.97
C LEU A 879 41.68 24.88 -6.25
N ARG A 880 41.24 24.27 -7.37
CA ARG A 880 39.82 24.17 -7.75
C ARG A 880 39.42 22.70 -7.94
N PRO A 881 39.29 21.91 -6.86
CA PRO A 881 39.13 20.45 -6.93
C PRO A 881 37.94 19.99 -7.79
N LEU A 882 36.81 20.71 -7.71
CA LEU A 882 35.62 20.45 -8.53
C LEU A 882 35.91 20.58 -10.04
N ARG A 883 36.72 21.57 -10.44
CA ARG A 883 37.09 21.75 -11.84
C ARG A 883 38.01 20.65 -12.30
N TRP A 884 38.98 20.25 -11.48
CA TRP A 884 39.91 19.16 -11.80
C TRP A 884 39.16 17.84 -12.03
N MET A 885 38.20 17.50 -11.16
CA MET A 885 37.35 16.31 -11.38
C MET A 885 36.51 16.45 -12.65
N GLY A 886 35.87 17.61 -12.87
CA GLY A 886 35.03 17.83 -14.04
C GLY A 886 35.81 17.77 -15.36
N THR A 887 36.97 18.42 -15.43
CA THR A 887 37.86 18.38 -16.59
C THR A 887 38.46 16.99 -16.78
N GLY A 888 38.78 16.28 -15.70
CA GLY A 888 39.32 14.93 -15.78
C GLY A 888 38.30 13.92 -16.33
N LEU A 889 37.06 13.94 -15.82
CA LEU A 889 35.98 13.12 -16.36
C LEU A 889 35.64 13.50 -17.80
N LEU A 890 35.60 14.79 -18.12
CA LEU A 890 35.39 15.25 -19.50
C LEU A 890 36.51 14.74 -20.42
N CYS A 891 37.77 14.80 -19.97
CA CYS A 891 38.92 14.30 -20.72
C CYS A 891 38.84 12.78 -20.95
N ALA A 892 38.46 12.01 -19.93
CA ALA A 892 38.25 10.57 -20.07
C ALA A 892 37.11 10.26 -21.07
N VAL A 893 35.93 10.88 -20.91
CA VAL A 893 34.79 10.68 -21.82
C VAL A 893 35.12 11.09 -23.25
N THR A 894 35.75 12.25 -23.44
CA THR A 894 36.13 12.74 -24.77
C THR A 894 37.14 11.82 -25.44
N THR A 895 38.12 11.27 -24.71
CA THR A 895 39.07 10.29 -25.26
C THR A 895 38.33 9.06 -25.83
N GLY A 896 37.37 8.52 -25.09
CA GLY A 896 36.56 7.40 -25.58
C GLY A 896 35.59 7.77 -26.72
N LEU A 897 35.00 8.98 -26.69
CA LEU A 897 34.11 9.48 -27.75
C LEU A 897 34.88 9.74 -29.06
N VAL A 898 36.13 10.20 -29.00
CA VAL A 898 36.98 10.40 -30.17
C VAL A 898 37.26 9.05 -30.85
N SER A 899 37.52 7.99 -30.08
CA SER A 899 37.63 6.63 -30.63
C SER A 899 36.39 6.22 -31.42
N MET A 900 35.20 6.45 -30.84
CA MET A 900 33.92 6.19 -31.52
C MET A 900 33.70 7.04 -32.77
N ALA A 901 34.05 8.32 -32.72
CA ALA A 901 33.94 9.22 -33.86
C ALA A 901 34.82 8.79 -35.04
N LEU A 902 35.94 8.12 -34.77
CA LEU A 902 36.85 7.56 -35.76
C LEU A 902 36.45 6.14 -36.23
N GLY A 903 35.30 5.61 -35.78
CA GLY A 903 34.78 4.30 -36.19
C GLY A 903 35.26 3.12 -35.35
N TYR A 904 35.98 3.36 -34.25
CA TYR A 904 36.45 2.33 -33.33
C TYR A 904 35.51 2.19 -32.11
N PRO A 905 35.53 1.06 -31.39
CA PRO A 905 34.83 0.94 -30.12
C PRO A 905 35.24 2.02 -29.10
N PHE A 906 34.39 2.28 -28.11
CA PHE A 906 34.69 3.24 -27.04
C PHE A 906 35.95 2.81 -26.27
N MET A 907 36.89 3.76 -26.06
CA MET A 907 38.17 3.55 -25.35
C MET A 907 39.18 2.63 -26.06
N THR A 908 39.16 2.57 -27.40
CA THR A 908 40.26 1.91 -28.15
C THR A 908 41.49 2.82 -28.20
N THR A 909 42.65 2.30 -27.82
CA THR A 909 43.93 3.00 -27.86
C THR A 909 44.57 2.90 -29.24
N HIS A 910 45.19 4.00 -29.68
CA HIS A 910 46.06 4.05 -30.83
C HIS A 910 47.43 4.58 -30.42
N THR A 911 48.48 4.04 -31.02
CA THR A 911 49.86 4.45 -30.77
C THR A 911 50.50 5.05 -32.01
N ALA A 912 51.31 6.08 -31.80
CA ALA A 912 52.08 6.77 -32.81
C ALA A 912 53.53 6.92 -32.31
N HIS A 913 54.50 6.75 -33.20
CA HIS A 913 55.91 6.98 -32.91
C HIS A 913 56.31 8.32 -33.54
N LEU A 914 56.76 9.27 -32.73
CA LEU A 914 57.14 10.62 -33.17
C LEU A 914 58.65 10.80 -33.00
N ASP A 915 59.37 11.03 -34.09
CA ASP A 915 60.79 11.38 -34.04
C ASP A 915 60.96 12.87 -33.74
N LEU A 916 61.39 13.19 -32.52
CA LEU A 916 61.67 14.57 -32.10
C LEU A 916 63.17 14.88 -32.24
N PRO A 917 63.55 16.04 -32.82
CA PRO A 917 64.91 16.34 -33.25
C PRO A 917 65.97 16.44 -32.12
N ILE A 918 65.58 16.34 -30.85
CA ILE A 918 66.47 16.35 -29.67
C ILE A 918 66.26 15.12 -28.76
N LEU A 919 65.06 14.56 -28.76
CA LEU A 919 64.64 13.51 -27.81
C LEU A 919 64.62 12.10 -28.42
N GLY A 920 64.81 11.98 -29.74
CA GLY A 920 64.70 10.72 -30.47
C GLY A 920 63.26 10.27 -30.67
N GLU A 921 63.07 8.98 -30.93
CA GLU A 921 61.76 8.36 -31.15
C GLU A 921 60.95 8.31 -29.84
N VAL A 922 59.80 8.98 -29.82
CA VAL A 922 58.89 9.03 -28.67
C VAL A 922 57.61 8.26 -28.98
N HIS A 923 57.35 7.23 -28.18
CA HIS A 923 56.11 6.47 -28.23
C HIS A 923 54.96 7.27 -27.59
N PHE A 924 53.96 7.62 -28.40
CA PHE A 924 52.80 8.41 -28.00
C PHE A 924 51.52 7.58 -28.15
N ALA A 925 50.87 7.25 -27.04
CA ALA A 925 49.61 6.51 -27.01
C ALA A 925 48.42 7.43 -26.70
N SER A 926 47.29 7.27 -27.39
CA SER A 926 46.05 8.01 -27.09
C SER A 926 45.54 7.73 -25.67
N ALA A 927 45.90 6.58 -25.08
CA ALA A 927 45.68 6.22 -23.68
C ALA A 927 46.26 7.27 -22.69
N LEU A 928 47.28 8.03 -23.09
CA LEU A 928 47.84 9.10 -22.27
C LEU A 928 46.77 10.16 -21.91
N PHE A 929 45.86 10.50 -22.84
CA PHE A 929 44.78 11.46 -22.57
C PHE A 929 43.77 10.91 -21.56
N PHE A 930 43.48 9.62 -21.64
CA PHE A 930 42.66 8.94 -20.64
C PHE A 930 43.35 8.96 -19.26
N ASP A 931 44.64 8.66 -19.20
CA ASP A 931 45.46 8.74 -17.98
C ASP A 931 45.53 10.17 -17.40
N VAL A 932 45.60 11.23 -18.24
CA VAL A 932 45.47 12.62 -17.77
C VAL A 932 44.12 12.84 -17.10
N GLY A 933 43.05 12.30 -17.69
CA GLY A 933 41.71 12.31 -17.11
C GLY A 933 41.66 11.65 -15.73
N VAL A 934 42.18 10.42 -15.64
CA VAL A 934 42.29 9.66 -14.38
C VAL A 934 43.08 10.45 -13.33
N TYR A 935 44.26 10.93 -13.68
CA TYR A 935 45.13 11.74 -12.81
C TYR A 935 44.38 12.94 -12.23
N ALA A 936 43.70 13.72 -13.08
CA ALA A 936 42.97 14.91 -12.66
C ALA A 936 41.78 14.59 -11.74
N VAL A 937 41.05 13.50 -12.01
CA VAL A 937 39.94 13.05 -11.14
C VAL A 937 40.45 12.58 -9.79
N VAL A 938 41.53 11.81 -9.73
CA VAL A 938 42.12 11.34 -8.48
C VAL A 938 42.57 12.51 -7.61
N VAL A 939 43.38 13.41 -8.17
CA VAL A 939 43.84 14.61 -7.45
C VAL A 939 42.67 15.47 -6.99
N GLY A 940 41.72 15.77 -7.89
CA GLY A 940 40.55 16.57 -7.58
C GLY A 940 39.66 15.95 -6.50
N SER A 941 39.44 14.64 -6.53
CA SER A 941 38.60 13.93 -5.57
C SER A 941 39.21 13.92 -4.17
N THR A 942 40.50 13.57 -4.08
CA THR A 942 41.21 13.53 -2.79
C THR A 942 41.32 14.92 -2.17
N LEU A 943 41.63 15.95 -2.97
CA LEU A 943 41.64 17.34 -2.49
C LEU A 943 40.25 17.83 -2.05
N LEU A 944 39.18 17.43 -2.74
CA LEU A 944 37.82 17.80 -2.33
C LEU A 944 37.46 17.19 -0.96
N ILE A 945 37.81 15.91 -0.75
CA ILE A 945 37.59 15.24 0.54
C ILE A 945 38.41 15.93 1.65
N LEU A 946 39.67 16.23 1.37
CA LEU A 946 40.56 16.93 2.30
C LEU A 946 40.03 18.31 2.66
N THR A 947 39.69 19.15 1.68
CA THR A 947 39.15 20.50 1.90
C THR A 947 37.83 20.45 2.69
N ALA A 948 36.95 19.47 2.40
CA ALA A 948 35.71 19.28 3.14
C ALA A 948 35.93 18.96 4.64
N LEU A 949 36.89 18.09 4.94
CA LEU A 949 37.29 17.74 6.32
C LEU A 949 37.99 18.91 7.02
N ALA A 950 38.89 19.56 6.30
CA ALA A 950 39.73 20.62 6.84
C ALA A 950 38.92 21.91 7.09
N HIS A 951 37.86 22.19 6.32
CA HIS A 951 36.92 23.27 6.61
C HIS A 951 36.11 23.06 7.91
N GLN A 952 35.97 21.83 8.39
CA GLN A 952 35.29 21.58 9.68
C GLN A 952 36.09 22.14 10.84
N SER A 953 37.42 22.05 10.81
CA SER A 953 38.28 22.58 11.86
C SER A 953 38.22 24.10 11.91
N VAL A 954 38.04 24.77 10.77
CA VAL A 954 37.88 26.23 10.72
C VAL A 954 36.48 26.66 11.21
N ARG A 955 35.42 25.94 10.83
CA ARG A 955 34.02 26.30 11.13
C ARG A 955 33.60 26.05 12.58
N SER A 956 34.07 24.97 13.22
CA SER A 956 33.73 24.65 14.62
C SER A 956 34.16 25.70 15.64
N HIS A 957 35.06 26.61 15.24
CA HIS A 957 35.63 27.64 16.08
C HIS A 957 35.00 29.03 15.88
N ARG A 958 33.88 29.16 15.14
CA ARG A 958 33.05 30.38 15.18
C ARG A 958 32.29 30.45 16.52
N PRO A 959 32.38 31.56 17.29
CA PRO A 959 31.79 31.62 18.62
C PRO A 959 30.26 31.71 18.53
N THR A 960 29.56 30.60 18.74
CA THR A 960 28.27 30.64 19.43
C THR A 960 28.57 30.86 20.91
N GLN A 961 28.14 32.00 21.44
CA GLN A 961 28.19 32.45 22.84
C GLN A 961 28.53 31.32 23.84
N LEU A 962 29.78 31.28 24.28
CA LEU A 962 30.14 30.51 25.47
C LEU A 962 29.37 31.11 26.66
N PRO A 963 28.78 30.30 27.56
CA PRO A 963 28.20 30.83 28.80
C PRO A 963 29.27 31.64 29.54
N LYS A 964 28.89 32.81 30.06
CA LYS A 964 29.79 33.63 30.90
C LYS A 964 30.42 32.75 31.99
N PRO A 965 31.72 32.88 32.26
CA PRO A 965 32.34 32.17 33.36
C PRO A 965 31.59 32.53 34.65
N ILE A 966 31.12 31.51 35.37
CA ILE A 966 30.55 31.68 36.70
C ILE A 966 31.69 32.18 37.58
N VAL A 967 31.64 33.47 37.93
CA VAL A 967 32.46 34.04 38.99
C VAL A 967 32.08 33.29 40.26
N ARG A 968 32.99 32.46 40.79
CA ARG A 968 32.82 31.92 42.14
C ARG A 968 32.85 33.12 43.10
N PRO A 969 31.86 33.27 44.00
CA PRO A 969 31.97 34.27 45.05
C PRO A 969 33.20 33.99 45.90
N ALA A 970 33.93 35.05 46.24
CA ALA A 970 35.06 34.99 47.15
C ALA A 970 34.63 34.34 48.48
N ALA A 971 35.49 33.49 49.03
CA ALA A 971 35.26 32.86 50.32
C ALA A 971 35.18 33.96 51.40
N GLU A 972 34.00 34.16 51.97
CA GLU A 972 33.84 34.86 53.23
C GLU A 972 34.48 34.01 54.34
N SER A 973 35.40 34.65 55.06
CA SER A 973 36.04 34.16 56.26
C SER A 973 35.00 33.87 57.33
N ALA A 974 34.84 32.59 57.69
CA ALA A 974 34.05 32.17 58.84
C ALA A 974 34.77 32.58 60.14
N THR A 975 34.30 33.66 60.77
CA THR A 975 34.53 33.94 62.19
C THR A 975 33.53 33.15 63.03
N THR A 976 34.10 32.41 63.98
CA THR A 976 33.51 31.69 65.11
C THR A 976 32.51 32.48 65.95
N GLN A 977 31.41 31.82 66.33
CA GLN A 977 30.59 31.90 67.58
C GLN A 977 29.25 31.20 67.26
N GLY A 978 28.64 30.31 68.04
CA GLY A 978 28.75 29.98 69.44
C GLY A 978 27.32 29.89 70.02
N ALA A 979 26.85 28.66 70.27
CA ALA A 979 25.83 28.24 71.25
C ALA A 979 24.32 28.50 71.04
N VAL A 980 23.59 27.45 71.45
CA VAL A 980 22.17 27.22 71.75
C VAL A 980 21.24 26.88 70.59
#